data_AF-F2AQV6-F1
#
_entry.id   AF-F2AQV6-F1
#
_cell.length_a   1.000
_cell.length_b   1.000
_cell.length_c   1.000
_cell.angle_alpha   90.00
_cell.angle_beta   90.00
_cell.angle_gamma   90.00
#
_symmetry.space_group_name_H-M   'P 1'
#
loop_
_entity.id
_entity.type
_entity.pdbx_description
1 polymer ?
#
loop_
_entity_poly.entity_id
_entity_poly.type
_entity_poly.pdbx_seq_one_letter_code
_entity_poly.pdbx_strand_id
1 'polypeptide(L)'
;MDADKIKQFFIFHGEKFVVGIVVLAAGWMVYSGLNMPNMLDEVQPERLTTDANTVRNSIDEDHNENILPDRKPVFDILAETARKRTPVDATAYKMPHLLERKTIDTSVRRKDPVVHAPLELRVDSHIASIAILSPSGKYPLKDLEGAEALEVVEQEKPRPRSRRRGRGGMDEMMGMDGMGMDGMGMDQGMGMDMYGGDMGMGMGMDPGMMGGMGTMSATAAGRRFNPKHNLGFVPTAKDSKLPVPQYAWFISGTAVIPHKAMAESFREALQSAEGYLPVRDQPLYFNYEVQRADVTNKSVDELADEDWILRYTREQNVKEAARVWAGYATEVVPEDYRDLNVTAYIPPVLLVDYTDFVTHPLIPMVSRREKQMKAREEMMQEQKFGVDDLELAGPGAGGMGGMDMGMDMGMDMGMDMQMDMGMGMGGMGSYGGMAMVEEDPVDYKLMRFYDFASDQDRNTPRPGRKYVYRIRLAVVDPNFPANALQQPKISSLSGEVYQRVSKLMEAAEADKNRKGHFQRWSDWSGPSPQISLPTFTDYYAGPVEVSRVKELDYKGKKVEYSADPPTAKAVNLSYNIAYKTLMPVWMENLQPGSVLSYEGPAELIDPIDLVVKKVEDAKITSQTTVIDINGGRVLPMTGDSELEEPGMMLLFDENGSLKVTGEVEDQEMYRIYSFAEERGL
;
A
#
# COMPACT_ATOMS: atom_id res chain seq x y z
N MET A 1 51.95 -67.59 46.25
CA MET A 1 50.55 -67.23 46.55
C MET A 1 49.76 -67.44 45.26
N ASP A 2 48.76 -68.31 45.27
CA ASP A 2 47.89 -68.55 44.10
C ASP A 2 47.15 -67.27 43.73
N ALA A 3 47.32 -66.82 42.49
CA ALA A 3 46.63 -65.65 41.94
C ALA A 3 45.10 -65.77 42.03
N ASP A 4 44.58 -67.00 42.03
CA ASP A 4 43.14 -67.25 42.16
C ASP A 4 42.59 -67.03 43.57
N LYS A 5 43.41 -67.20 44.62
CA LYS A 5 43.00 -66.88 46.00
C LYS A 5 42.94 -65.38 46.25
N ILE A 6 43.83 -64.61 45.62
CA ILE A 6 43.82 -63.13 45.70
C ILE A 6 42.59 -62.58 44.97
N LYS A 7 42.25 -63.12 43.79
CA LYS A 7 41.04 -62.72 43.05
C LYS A 7 39.75 -63.04 43.83
N GLN A 8 39.64 -64.22 44.44
CA GLN A 8 38.49 -64.56 45.28
C GLN A 8 38.37 -63.65 46.52
N PHE A 9 39.49 -63.26 47.14
CA PHE A 9 39.48 -62.33 48.27
C PHE A 9 38.92 -60.95 47.88
N PHE A 10 39.36 -60.38 46.76
CA PHE A 10 38.85 -59.10 46.25
C PHE A 10 37.39 -59.17 45.79
N ILE A 11 36.94 -60.31 45.25
CA ILE A 11 35.53 -60.49 44.86
C ILE A 11 34.61 -60.56 46.09
N PHE A 12 34.99 -61.27 47.15
CA PHE A 12 34.17 -61.39 48.36
C PHE A 12 34.25 -60.17 49.30
N HIS A 13 35.25 -59.29 49.14
CA HIS A 13 35.47 -58.13 50.02
C HIS A 13 35.47 -56.77 49.30
N GLY A 14 35.17 -56.76 47.99
CA GLY A 14 35.18 -55.53 47.17
C GLY A 14 34.25 -54.44 47.71
N GLU A 15 33.06 -54.82 48.20
CA GLU A 15 32.10 -53.89 48.79
C GLU A 15 32.66 -53.19 50.04
N LYS A 16 33.33 -53.92 50.93
CA LYS A 16 33.96 -53.35 52.14
C LYS A 16 35.10 -52.39 51.79
N PHE A 17 35.79 -52.65 50.68
CA PHE A 17 36.83 -51.76 50.17
C PHE A 17 36.25 -50.45 49.64
N VAL A 18 35.14 -50.51 48.90
CA VAL A 18 34.43 -49.33 48.41
C VAL A 18 33.90 -48.50 49.58
N VAL A 19 33.27 -49.12 50.57
CA VAL A 19 32.80 -48.43 51.78
C VAL A 19 33.96 -47.79 52.56
N GLY A 20 35.09 -48.49 52.69
CA GLY A 20 36.30 -47.95 53.31
C GLY A 20 36.84 -46.71 52.58
N ILE A 21 36.84 -46.72 51.25
CA ILE A 21 37.24 -45.56 50.43
C ILE A 21 36.28 -44.39 50.63
N VAL A 22 34.96 -44.63 50.69
CA VAL A 22 33.96 -43.58 50.92
C VAL A 22 34.11 -42.95 52.31
N VAL A 23 34.34 -43.76 53.36
CA VAL A 23 34.56 -43.26 54.71
C VAL A 23 35.86 -42.45 54.80
N LEU A 24 36.93 -42.90 54.14
CA LEU A 24 38.18 -42.14 54.06
C LEU A 24 38.01 -40.82 53.29
N ALA A 25 37.25 -40.82 52.19
CA ALA A 25 36.95 -39.61 51.42
C ALA A 25 36.09 -38.62 52.23
N ALA A 26 35.09 -39.10 52.96
CA ALA A 26 34.27 -38.29 53.85
C ALA A 26 35.11 -37.70 55.00
N GLY A 27 35.95 -38.51 55.64
CA GLY A 27 36.88 -38.05 56.67
C GLY A 27 37.88 -37.01 56.14
N TRP A 28 38.38 -37.20 54.91
CA TRP A 28 39.25 -36.24 54.25
C TRP A 28 38.54 -34.92 53.93
N MET A 29 37.28 -34.95 53.49
CA MET A 29 36.50 -33.72 53.27
C MET A 29 36.26 -32.94 54.56
N VAL A 30 35.94 -33.62 55.67
CA VAL A 30 35.78 -32.96 56.97
C VAL A 30 37.11 -32.38 57.44
N TYR A 31 38.22 -33.11 57.31
CA TYR A 31 39.55 -32.63 57.63
C TYR A 31 39.97 -31.43 56.76
N SER A 32 39.66 -31.48 55.47
CA SER A 32 39.93 -30.38 54.53
C SER A 32 39.09 -29.15 54.85
N GLY A 33 37.81 -29.32 55.22
CA GLY A 33 36.92 -28.22 55.59
C GLY A 33 37.34 -27.53 56.88
N LEU A 34 37.80 -28.28 57.88
CA LEU A 34 38.31 -27.72 59.14
C LEU A 34 39.63 -26.95 58.97
N ASN A 35 40.39 -27.23 57.91
CA ASN A 35 41.64 -26.53 57.57
C ASN A 35 41.45 -25.40 56.53
N MET A 36 40.21 -25.11 56.09
CA MET A 36 39.98 -23.95 55.23
C MET A 36 40.05 -22.66 56.07
N PRO A 37 40.86 -21.67 55.66
CA PRO A 37 40.95 -20.39 56.36
C PRO A 37 39.59 -19.67 56.33
N ASN A 38 39.27 -18.97 57.42
CA ASN A 38 38.00 -18.28 57.57
C ASN A 38 37.89 -17.15 56.53
N MET A 39 36.93 -17.24 55.61
CA MET A 39 36.77 -16.27 54.51
C MET A 39 36.49 -14.83 54.98
N LEU A 40 36.11 -14.65 56.25
CA LEU A 40 35.93 -13.35 56.90
C LEU A 40 37.24 -12.62 57.21
N ASP A 41 38.40 -13.28 57.10
CA ASP A 41 39.71 -12.65 57.31
C ASP A 41 40.25 -11.98 56.02
N GLU A 42 39.87 -12.48 54.85
CA GLU A 42 40.25 -11.91 53.54
C GLU A 42 39.18 -10.98 52.96
N VAL A 43 37.89 -11.29 53.17
CA VAL A 43 36.77 -10.56 52.55
C VAL A 43 35.95 -9.87 53.63
N GLN A 44 36.53 -8.81 54.22
CA GLN A 44 35.80 -7.96 55.14
C GLN A 44 34.92 -6.97 54.33
N PRO A 45 33.61 -6.86 54.64
CA PRO A 45 32.68 -5.99 53.90
C PRO A 45 33.16 -4.54 53.82
N GLU A 46 33.76 -4.05 54.91
CA GLU A 46 34.31 -2.69 55.02
C GLU A 46 35.51 -2.48 54.09
N ARG A 47 36.38 -3.48 53.93
CA ARG A 47 37.48 -3.43 52.96
C ARG A 47 36.98 -3.40 51.52
N LEU A 48 36.01 -4.26 51.19
CA LEU A 48 35.41 -4.24 49.84
C LEU A 48 34.72 -2.91 49.52
N THR A 49 34.09 -2.31 50.52
CA THR A 49 33.45 -0.99 50.37
C THR A 49 34.50 0.11 50.18
N THR A 50 35.62 0.01 50.91
CA THR A 50 36.74 0.96 50.80
C THR A 50 37.46 0.81 49.45
N ASP A 51 37.70 -0.41 48.99
CA ASP A 51 38.33 -0.68 47.70
C ASP A 51 37.43 -0.22 46.55
N ALA A 52 36.12 -0.48 46.62
CA ALA A 52 35.17 -0.01 45.61
C ALA A 52 35.14 1.53 45.52
N ASN A 53 35.18 2.22 46.67
CA ASN A 53 35.24 3.69 46.70
C ASN A 53 36.58 4.23 46.21
N THR A 54 37.68 3.51 46.46
CA THR A 54 39.03 3.89 45.99
C THR A 54 39.14 3.75 44.48
N VAL A 55 38.60 2.67 43.91
CA VAL A 55 38.54 2.47 42.45
C VAL A 55 37.65 3.52 41.79
N ARG A 56 36.49 3.84 42.39
CA ARG A 56 35.61 4.90 41.89
C ARG A 56 36.33 6.26 41.86
N ASN A 57 37.02 6.63 42.94
CA ASN A 57 37.78 7.88 42.98
C ASN A 57 38.93 7.90 41.95
N SER A 58 39.58 6.77 41.68
CA SER A 58 40.63 6.68 40.65
C SER A 58 40.13 6.76 39.21
N ILE A 59 38.83 6.54 38.98
CA ILE A 59 38.19 6.69 37.66
C ILE A 59 37.72 8.14 37.48
N ASP A 60 37.26 8.79 38.56
CA ASP A 60 36.74 10.16 38.52
C ASP A 60 37.86 11.24 38.52
N GLU A 61 39.07 10.93 38.97
CA GLU A 61 40.23 11.85 38.90
C GLU A 61 41.05 11.68 37.59
N ASP A 62 41.20 12.76 36.81
CA ASP A 62 41.98 12.73 35.56
C ASP A 62 43.48 12.61 35.86
N HIS A 63 44.07 11.45 35.54
CA HIS A 63 45.49 11.15 35.73
C HIS A 63 46.32 11.28 34.44
N ASN A 64 45.81 11.97 33.42
CA ASN A 64 46.48 12.15 32.12
C ASN A 64 47.94 12.63 32.23
N GLU A 65 48.25 13.50 33.19
CA GLU A 65 49.60 14.04 33.42
C GLU A 65 50.62 12.99 33.89
N ASN A 66 50.16 11.90 34.53
CA ASN A 66 51.02 10.81 35.01
C ASN A 66 51.21 9.69 33.97
N ILE A 67 50.35 9.62 32.95
CA ILE A 67 50.32 8.53 31.96
C ILE A 67 51.00 8.96 30.65
N LEU A 68 50.93 10.24 30.28
CA LEU A 68 51.47 10.75 29.03
C LEU A 68 52.61 11.74 29.30
N PRO A 69 53.88 11.40 29.02
CA PRO A 69 54.95 12.40 29.10
C PRO A 69 54.72 13.50 28.07
N ASP A 70 55.06 14.74 28.43
CA ASP A 70 55.00 15.92 27.55
C ASP A 70 55.65 15.62 26.19
N ARG A 71 54.82 15.56 25.15
CA ARG A 71 55.26 15.30 23.78
C ARG A 71 56.00 16.52 23.23
N LYS A 72 57.32 16.55 23.40
CA LYS A 72 58.18 17.43 22.59
C LYS A 72 58.23 16.90 21.15
N PRO A 73 57.91 17.70 20.12
CA PRO A 73 57.96 17.23 18.74
C PRO A 73 59.41 16.91 18.37
N VAL A 74 59.68 15.63 18.09
CA VAL A 74 61.02 15.12 17.67
C VAL A 74 61.28 15.38 16.18
N PHE A 75 60.30 15.92 15.46
CA PHE A 75 60.34 16.07 14.01
C PHE A 75 60.94 17.43 13.61
N ASP A 76 62.23 17.43 13.24
CA ASP A 76 62.85 18.58 12.59
C ASP A 76 62.38 18.66 11.13
N ILE A 77 61.39 19.52 10.91
CA ILE A 77 60.74 19.73 9.61
C ILE A 77 61.77 20.18 8.56
N LEU A 78 62.83 20.90 8.94
CA LEU A 78 63.87 21.36 8.00
C LEU A 78 64.76 20.19 7.55
N ALA A 79 65.12 19.29 8.46
CA ALA A 79 65.93 18.11 8.14
C ALA A 79 65.19 17.13 7.21
N GLU A 80 63.90 16.86 7.46
CA GLU A 80 63.09 15.97 6.61
C GLU A 80 62.77 16.60 5.25
N THR A 81 62.58 17.92 5.19
CA THR A 81 62.40 18.63 3.91
C THR A 81 63.67 18.59 3.05
N ALA A 82 64.86 18.64 3.66
CA ALA A 82 66.14 18.48 2.96
C ALA A 82 66.32 17.05 2.43
N ARG A 83 65.94 16.03 3.21
CA ARG A 83 65.96 14.61 2.80
C ARG A 83 65.01 14.31 1.63
N LYS A 84 63.83 14.94 1.59
CA LYS A 84 62.88 14.77 0.48
C LYS A 84 63.35 15.43 -0.83
N ARG A 85 64.34 16.34 -0.76
CA ARG A 85 64.94 16.98 -1.94
C ARG A 85 66.14 16.23 -2.51
N THR A 86 66.68 15.21 -1.83
CA THR A 86 67.71 14.35 -2.43
C THR A 86 67.08 13.35 -3.39
N PRO A 87 67.50 13.32 -4.68
CA PRO A 87 66.99 12.36 -5.65
C PRO A 87 67.23 10.92 -5.20
N VAL A 88 66.19 10.10 -5.24
CA VAL A 88 66.28 8.67 -4.87
C VAL A 88 66.97 7.91 -6.01
N ASP A 89 67.89 7.01 -5.66
CA ASP A 89 68.63 6.18 -6.62
C ASP A 89 67.67 5.26 -7.41
N ALA A 90 67.53 5.52 -8.71
CA ALA A 90 66.62 4.79 -9.59
C ALA A 90 67.08 3.36 -9.90
N THR A 91 68.30 2.96 -9.53
CA THR A 91 68.80 1.61 -9.79
C THR A 91 68.12 0.53 -8.95
N ALA A 92 67.54 0.88 -7.80
CA ALA A 92 66.78 -0.03 -6.94
C ALA A 92 65.41 -0.46 -7.54
N TYR A 93 64.94 0.20 -8.59
CA TYR A 93 63.63 -0.04 -9.23
C TYR A 93 63.73 -0.73 -10.60
N LYS A 94 64.89 -1.26 -10.98
CA LYS A 94 65.01 -2.06 -12.21
C LYS A 94 64.38 -3.44 -12.00
N MET A 95 63.21 -3.66 -12.60
CA MET A 95 62.55 -4.97 -12.65
C MET A 95 63.49 -6.00 -13.33
N PRO A 96 63.77 -7.15 -12.70
CA PRO A 96 64.81 -8.07 -13.18
C PRO A 96 64.48 -8.80 -14.49
N HIS A 97 63.21 -8.89 -14.92
CA HIS A 97 62.83 -9.58 -16.16
C HIS A 97 61.72 -8.82 -16.93
N LEU A 98 62.01 -8.43 -18.18
CA LEU A 98 61.10 -7.67 -19.07
C LEU A 98 60.07 -8.55 -19.82
N LEU A 99 60.11 -9.89 -19.66
CA LEU A 99 59.29 -10.84 -20.42
C LEU A 99 58.69 -11.98 -19.58
N GLU A 100 58.51 -11.80 -18.26
CA GLU A 100 57.71 -12.75 -17.47
C GLU A 100 56.28 -12.24 -17.31
N ARG A 101 55.36 -12.81 -18.09
CA ARG A 101 53.93 -12.61 -17.91
C ARG A 101 53.48 -13.42 -16.69
N LYS A 102 53.41 -12.80 -15.51
CA LYS A 102 52.62 -13.38 -14.40
C LYS A 102 51.14 -13.24 -14.73
N THR A 103 50.56 -14.22 -15.42
CA THR A 103 49.11 -14.40 -15.53
C THR A 103 48.67 -15.52 -14.61
N ILE A 104 48.27 -15.17 -13.40
CA ILE A 104 47.15 -15.81 -12.73
C ILE A 104 46.36 -14.68 -12.08
N ASP A 105 45.54 -14.00 -12.88
CA ASP A 105 44.36 -13.36 -12.33
C ASP A 105 43.31 -14.47 -12.29
N THR A 106 43.15 -15.14 -11.15
CA THR A 106 42.00 -16.01 -10.89
C THR A 106 40.77 -15.16 -10.58
N SER A 107 40.59 -14.06 -11.30
CA SER A 107 39.36 -13.30 -11.26
C SER A 107 38.28 -14.17 -11.92
N VAL A 108 37.17 -14.35 -11.21
CA VAL A 108 36.02 -15.06 -11.76
C VAL A 108 35.59 -14.30 -13.02
N ARG A 109 35.44 -15.00 -14.14
CA ARG A 109 34.98 -14.36 -15.37
C ARG A 109 33.50 -13.98 -15.24
N ARG A 110 33.14 -12.82 -15.77
CA ARG A 110 31.77 -12.30 -15.77
C ARG A 110 30.84 -13.25 -16.52
N LYS A 111 29.77 -13.65 -15.84
CA LYS A 111 28.67 -14.42 -16.41
C LYS A 111 27.48 -13.49 -16.67
N ASP A 112 26.50 -14.02 -17.38
CA ASP A 112 25.24 -13.36 -17.58
C ASP A 112 24.29 -13.70 -16.42
N PRO A 113 23.80 -12.71 -15.64
CA PRO A 113 22.88 -12.98 -14.54
C PRO A 113 21.53 -13.49 -15.04
N VAL A 114 20.78 -14.26 -14.26
CA VAL A 114 19.46 -14.75 -14.71
C VAL A 114 18.43 -13.62 -14.60
N VAL A 115 17.75 -13.30 -15.70
CA VAL A 115 16.66 -12.30 -15.72
C VAL A 115 15.33 -13.03 -15.58
N HIS A 116 14.80 -13.06 -14.36
CA HIS A 116 13.54 -13.74 -14.07
C HIS A 116 12.33 -13.06 -14.73
N ALA A 117 11.40 -13.87 -15.23
CA ALA A 117 10.13 -13.41 -15.78
C ALA A 117 9.19 -12.91 -14.66
N PRO A 118 8.25 -12.00 -14.98
CA PRO A 118 7.19 -11.61 -14.06
C PRO A 118 6.31 -12.82 -13.67
N LEU A 119 5.82 -12.81 -12.43
CA LEU A 119 4.99 -13.85 -11.83
C LEU A 119 3.61 -13.29 -11.44
N GLU A 120 2.66 -14.20 -11.21
CA GLU A 120 1.29 -13.90 -10.76
C GLU A 120 0.62 -12.77 -11.55
N LEU A 121 0.56 -12.90 -12.87
CA LEU A 121 -0.14 -11.92 -13.70
C LEU A 121 -1.65 -11.97 -13.42
N ARG A 122 -2.18 -10.86 -12.92
CA ARG A 122 -3.60 -10.61 -12.71
C ARG A 122 -4.07 -9.56 -13.72
N VAL A 123 -5.31 -9.72 -14.16
CA VAL A 123 -5.96 -8.81 -15.11
C VAL A 123 -7.35 -8.48 -14.59
N ASP A 124 -7.74 -7.24 -14.78
CA ASP A 124 -9.06 -6.75 -14.43
C ASP A 124 -9.58 -5.80 -15.53
N SER A 125 -10.88 -5.55 -15.57
CA SER A 125 -11.55 -4.92 -16.70
C SER A 125 -12.42 -3.77 -16.22
N HIS A 126 -12.27 -2.60 -16.82
CA HIS A 126 -12.86 -1.37 -16.30
C HIS A 126 -13.45 -0.49 -17.39
N ILE A 127 -14.48 0.24 -17.01
CA ILE A 127 -14.96 1.39 -17.74
C ILE A 127 -15.01 2.60 -16.81
N ALA A 128 -14.37 3.69 -17.23
CA ALA A 128 -14.30 4.89 -16.43
C ALA A 128 -14.15 6.15 -17.29
N SER A 129 -14.34 7.30 -16.67
CA SER A 129 -13.97 8.58 -17.26
C SER A 129 -12.54 8.91 -16.87
N ILE A 130 -11.71 9.31 -17.84
CA ILE A 130 -10.36 9.82 -17.61
C ILE A 130 -10.27 11.29 -18.02
N ALA A 131 -9.43 12.06 -17.34
CA ALA A 131 -9.14 13.43 -17.75
C ALA A 131 -8.06 13.50 -18.84
N ILE A 132 -8.37 14.13 -19.97
CA ILE A 132 -7.41 14.41 -21.05
C ILE A 132 -7.24 15.92 -21.23
N LEU A 133 -6.09 16.33 -21.78
CA LEU A 133 -5.82 17.74 -22.06
C LEU A 133 -6.48 18.17 -23.37
N SER A 134 -7.37 19.15 -23.31
CA SER A 134 -7.99 19.77 -24.49
C SER A 134 -7.62 21.26 -24.60
N PRO A 135 -7.23 21.75 -25.79
CA PRO A 135 -7.07 23.18 -26.03
C PRO A 135 -8.39 23.97 -25.92
N SER A 136 -9.54 23.35 -26.22
CA SER A 136 -10.83 24.05 -26.22
C SER A 136 -11.51 24.06 -24.85
N GLY A 137 -11.25 23.04 -24.02
CA GLY A 137 -11.93 22.83 -22.74
C GLY A 137 -13.45 22.67 -22.84
N LYS A 138 -13.99 22.38 -24.04
CA LYS A 138 -15.42 22.16 -24.28
C LYS A 138 -15.73 20.67 -24.29
N TYR A 139 -16.81 20.28 -23.61
CA TYR A 139 -17.31 18.91 -23.57
C TYR A 139 -18.84 18.91 -23.32
N PRO A 140 -19.57 17.86 -23.72
CA PRO A 140 -21.04 17.89 -23.81
C PRO A 140 -21.80 18.20 -22.51
N LEU A 141 -21.27 17.81 -21.35
CA LEU A 141 -21.92 18.02 -20.04
C LEU A 141 -21.94 19.49 -19.60
N LYS A 142 -20.98 20.30 -20.08
CA LYS A 142 -20.80 21.68 -19.61
C LYS A 142 -21.99 22.58 -19.94
N ASP A 143 -22.66 22.27 -21.05
CA ASP A 143 -23.79 23.03 -21.57
C ASP A 143 -25.14 22.58 -20.98
N LEU A 144 -25.17 21.54 -20.13
CA LEU A 144 -26.38 21.07 -19.46
C LEU A 144 -26.73 21.88 -18.21
N GLU A 145 -28.03 21.96 -17.94
CA GLU A 145 -28.58 22.57 -16.73
C GLU A 145 -28.27 21.72 -15.49
N GLY A 146 -28.04 22.40 -14.36
CA GLY A 146 -27.84 21.73 -13.08
C GLY A 146 -29.14 21.16 -12.53
N ALA A 147 -29.06 20.02 -11.85
CA ALA A 147 -30.21 19.37 -11.23
C ALA A 147 -30.73 20.18 -10.03
N GLU A 148 -32.04 20.07 -9.79
CA GLU A 148 -32.72 20.66 -8.63
C GLU A 148 -32.40 19.88 -7.34
N ALA A 149 -32.81 20.41 -6.18
CA ALA A 149 -32.69 19.71 -4.91
C ALA A 149 -33.63 18.49 -4.89
N LEU A 150 -33.16 17.36 -4.35
CA LEU A 150 -34.00 16.16 -4.20
C LEU A 150 -35.06 16.37 -3.12
N GLU A 151 -36.23 15.77 -3.33
CA GLU A 151 -37.25 15.67 -2.29
C GLU A 151 -36.77 14.73 -1.18
N VAL A 152 -36.78 15.22 0.07
CA VAL A 152 -36.46 14.41 1.25
C VAL A 152 -37.61 13.42 1.46
N VAL A 153 -37.30 12.13 1.49
CA VAL A 153 -38.27 11.09 1.81
C VAL A 153 -38.68 11.31 3.27
N GLU A 154 -39.91 11.76 3.50
CA GLU A 154 -40.45 11.87 4.86
C GLU A 154 -40.50 10.48 5.50
N GLN A 155 -39.51 10.15 6.32
CA GLN A 155 -39.61 8.97 7.18
C GLN A 155 -40.80 9.20 8.13
N GLU A 156 -41.85 8.39 8.01
CA GLU A 156 -42.96 8.39 8.96
C GLU A 156 -42.38 8.07 10.34
N LYS A 157 -42.19 9.11 11.18
CA LYS A 157 -41.76 8.93 12.57
C LYS A 157 -42.66 7.88 13.21
N PRO A 158 -42.10 6.84 13.86
CA PRO A 158 -42.92 5.79 14.46
C PRO A 158 -43.90 6.45 15.43
N ARG A 159 -45.20 6.33 15.13
CA ARG A 159 -46.24 6.91 15.96
C ARG A 159 -46.04 6.38 17.38
N PRO A 160 -45.83 7.25 18.39
CA PRO A 160 -45.64 6.79 19.75
C PRO A 160 -46.86 5.95 20.13
N ARG A 161 -46.63 4.66 20.44
CA ARG A 161 -47.68 3.74 20.87
C ARG A 161 -48.44 4.41 22.00
N SER A 162 -49.69 4.80 21.73
CA SER A 162 -50.54 5.39 22.75
C SER A 162 -50.70 4.32 23.83
N ARG A 163 -50.18 4.60 25.04
CA ARG A 163 -50.40 3.75 26.19
C ARG A 163 -51.92 3.71 26.40
N ARG A 164 -52.53 2.58 26.04
CA ARG A 164 -53.91 2.24 26.36
C ARG A 164 -54.05 2.40 27.88
N ARG A 165 -54.63 3.52 28.31
CA ARG A 165 -55.12 3.69 29.69
C ARG A 165 -56.13 2.58 29.92
N GLY A 166 -55.75 1.61 30.75
CA GLY A 166 -56.63 0.53 31.19
C GLY A 166 -57.87 1.13 31.83
N ARG A 167 -59.02 0.78 31.24
CA ARG A 167 -60.35 1.00 31.80
C ARG A 167 -60.66 -0.21 32.68
N GLY A 168 -60.77 0.02 33.97
CA GLY A 168 -61.14 -0.95 35.02
C GLY A 168 -60.43 -0.52 36.29
N GLY A 169 -61.06 -0.19 37.40
CA GLY A 169 -62.43 -0.35 37.86
C GLY A 169 -62.30 -0.27 39.38
N MET A 170 -62.86 0.75 40.02
CA MET A 170 -62.93 0.82 41.47
C MET A 170 -64.06 1.78 41.84
N ASP A 171 -65.25 1.19 41.95
CA ASP A 171 -66.24 1.64 42.92
C ASP A 171 -65.66 1.40 44.33
N GLU A 172 -66.15 2.19 45.29
CA GLU A 172 -65.79 2.25 46.72
C GLU A 172 -64.60 3.15 47.10
N MET A 173 -64.91 4.41 47.42
CA MET A 173 -64.75 5.02 48.76
C MET A 173 -65.21 6.48 48.66
N MET A 174 -66.41 6.79 49.17
CA MET A 174 -66.61 7.47 50.46
C MET A 174 -66.01 8.89 50.51
N GLY A 175 -66.89 9.87 50.27
CA GLY A 175 -67.08 11.09 51.06
C GLY A 175 -65.89 11.98 51.39
N MET A 176 -65.90 13.21 50.86
CA MET A 176 -65.87 14.45 51.65
C MET A 176 -65.99 15.68 50.74
N ASP A 177 -66.90 16.57 51.13
CA ASP A 177 -66.86 18.05 51.10
C ASP A 177 -65.83 18.71 50.17
N GLY A 178 -66.20 19.61 49.26
CA GLY A 178 -66.75 20.93 49.58
C GLY A 178 -65.62 21.98 49.55
N MET A 179 -65.87 23.14 48.92
CA MET A 179 -64.97 24.30 48.68
C MET A 179 -64.15 24.19 47.37
N GLY A 180 -64.23 25.06 46.36
CA GLY A 180 -64.67 26.45 46.30
C GLY A 180 -63.50 27.39 46.60
N MET A 181 -62.76 27.86 45.58
CA MET A 181 -62.20 29.22 45.54
C MET A 181 -61.51 29.56 44.21
N ASP A 182 -61.90 30.74 43.70
CA ASP A 182 -61.20 31.55 42.71
C ASP A 182 -59.94 32.23 43.30
N GLY A 183 -58.98 32.55 42.43
CA GLY A 183 -58.33 33.87 42.42
C GLY A 183 -56.93 34.05 43.02
N MET A 184 -56.17 34.92 42.33
CA MET A 184 -54.94 35.63 42.76
C MET A 184 -53.68 34.75 42.83
N GLY A 185 -52.48 35.15 42.42
CA GLY A 185 -51.92 36.44 42.04
C GLY A 185 -50.42 36.42 42.37
N MET A 186 -49.61 37.03 41.50
CA MET A 186 -48.33 37.70 41.77
C MET A 186 -47.13 36.96 42.41
N ASP A 187 -46.03 37.01 41.64
CA ASP A 187 -44.74 37.62 42.02
C ASP A 187 -43.78 36.83 42.92
N GLN A 188 -42.64 36.44 42.33
CA GLN A 188 -41.34 36.70 42.96
C GLN A 188 -40.21 36.60 41.94
N GLY A 189 -39.73 37.76 41.52
CA GLY A 189 -38.38 37.92 40.97
C GLY A 189 -37.32 37.64 42.04
N MET A 190 -36.25 36.98 41.62
CA MET A 190 -34.95 36.96 42.27
C MET A 190 -33.90 37.07 41.16
N GLY A 191 -33.38 38.29 41.00
CA GLY A 191 -32.15 38.53 40.27
C GLY A 191 -30.96 38.25 41.19
N MET A 192 -29.92 37.65 40.64
CA MET A 192 -28.55 37.96 41.06
C MET A 192 -27.64 38.02 39.83
N ASP A 193 -26.92 39.13 39.81
CA ASP A 193 -26.03 39.64 38.78
C ASP A 193 -24.63 39.02 38.81
N MET A 194 -24.01 39.09 37.63
CA MET A 194 -22.61 39.47 37.32
C MET A 194 -21.41 38.73 37.94
N TYR A 195 -20.62 38.12 37.05
CA TYR A 195 -19.24 38.51 36.66
C TYR A 195 -19.15 38.14 35.15
N GLY A 196 -18.90 39.01 34.14
CA GLY A 196 -17.79 39.96 33.96
C GLY A 196 -16.50 39.18 33.70
N GLY A 197 -15.82 39.15 32.56
CA GLY A 197 -15.87 39.82 31.26
C GLY A 197 -14.61 39.39 30.47
N ASP A 198 -14.69 39.45 29.15
CA ASP A 198 -13.61 39.68 28.17
C ASP A 198 -12.26 38.91 28.27
N MET A 199 -12.01 38.04 27.29
CA MET A 199 -10.67 37.82 26.71
C MET A 199 -10.84 37.23 25.30
N GLY A 200 -10.74 38.11 24.29
CA GLY A 200 -10.29 37.69 22.97
C GLY A 200 -8.81 37.30 23.03
N MET A 201 -8.49 36.10 22.53
CA MET A 201 -7.16 35.77 22.04
C MET A 201 -7.31 34.77 20.89
N GLY A 202 -6.73 35.16 19.76
CA GLY A 202 -6.81 34.46 18.49
C GLY A 202 -6.29 33.03 18.57
N MET A 203 -7.14 32.09 18.16
CA MET A 203 -6.68 30.82 17.62
C MET A 203 -6.08 31.12 16.24
N GLY A 204 -4.75 31.25 16.23
CA GLY A 204 -3.94 31.22 15.03
C GLY A 204 -4.14 29.88 14.33
N MET A 205 -5.17 29.82 13.48
CA MET A 205 -5.27 28.82 12.43
C MET A 205 -4.07 29.03 11.51
N ASP A 206 -3.20 28.03 11.53
CA ASP A 206 -2.05 27.85 10.66
C ASP A 206 -2.43 28.15 9.18
N PRO A 207 -1.93 29.24 8.56
CA PRO A 207 -2.24 29.58 7.17
C PRO A 207 -1.42 28.73 6.19
N GLY A 208 -1.54 27.40 6.27
CA GLY A 208 -0.76 26.45 5.46
C GLY A 208 -1.56 25.53 4.54
N MET A 209 -2.89 25.48 4.65
CA MET A 209 -3.75 24.50 3.96
C MET A 209 -4.78 25.12 3.00
N MET A 210 -4.48 26.29 2.42
CA MET A 210 -5.35 27.00 1.46
C MET A 210 -4.65 27.24 0.11
N GLY A 211 -3.82 26.29 -0.33
CA GLY A 211 -3.17 26.30 -1.64
C GLY A 211 -3.82 25.32 -2.62
N GLY A 212 -5.09 25.54 -2.99
CA GLY A 212 -5.79 24.62 -3.90
C GLY A 212 -7.13 25.08 -4.46
N MET A 213 -7.61 26.29 -4.14
CA MET A 213 -8.78 26.87 -4.82
C MET A 213 -8.38 27.50 -6.17
N GLY A 214 -7.83 26.68 -7.06
CA GLY A 214 -7.73 27.02 -8.48
C GLY A 214 -9.10 26.86 -9.13
N THR A 215 -9.80 27.97 -9.38
CA THR A 215 -11.05 28.05 -10.14
C THR A 215 -12.24 27.27 -9.58
N MET A 216 -12.61 27.50 -8.32
CA MET A 216 -14.01 27.26 -7.94
C MET A 216 -14.89 28.33 -8.62
N SER A 217 -15.43 27.99 -9.80
CA SER A 217 -16.47 28.79 -10.43
C SER A 217 -17.66 28.86 -9.47
N ALA A 218 -17.89 30.05 -8.92
CA ALA A 218 -19.05 30.39 -8.11
C ALA A 218 -20.34 30.57 -8.95
N THR A 219 -20.48 29.88 -10.08
CA THR A 219 -21.54 30.18 -11.07
C THR A 219 -22.10 28.97 -11.81
N ALA A 220 -22.20 27.80 -11.19
CA ALA A 220 -23.12 26.76 -11.67
C ALA A 220 -24.30 26.68 -10.70
N ALA A 221 -25.46 27.22 -11.11
CA ALA A 221 -26.71 26.96 -10.41
C ALA A 221 -27.04 25.46 -10.56
N GLY A 222 -27.18 24.74 -9.45
CA GLY A 222 -27.49 23.32 -9.43
C GLY A 222 -26.92 22.57 -8.23
N ARG A 223 -27.48 21.40 -7.96
CA ARG A 223 -27.02 20.46 -6.95
C ARG A 223 -25.61 19.93 -7.28
N ARG A 224 -24.80 19.71 -6.24
CA ARG A 224 -23.41 19.22 -6.40
C ARG A 224 -23.25 17.87 -5.74
N PHE A 225 -22.51 16.99 -6.40
CA PHE A 225 -22.08 15.72 -5.84
C PHE A 225 -21.12 15.97 -4.66
N ASN A 226 -21.35 15.25 -3.56
CA ASN A 226 -20.57 15.44 -2.34
C ASN A 226 -19.09 15.10 -2.58
N PRO A 227 -18.15 16.04 -2.39
CA PRO A 227 -16.73 15.81 -2.65
C PRO A 227 -16.13 14.64 -1.86
N LYS A 228 -16.71 14.26 -0.71
CA LYS A 228 -16.27 13.10 0.08
C LYS A 228 -16.42 11.78 -0.67
N HIS A 229 -17.34 11.71 -1.62
CA HIS A 229 -17.59 10.52 -2.45
C HIS A 229 -16.88 10.62 -3.81
N ASN A 230 -16.08 11.67 -4.06
CA ASN A 230 -15.22 11.71 -5.23
C ASN A 230 -13.95 10.89 -4.97
N LEU A 231 -14.00 9.61 -5.32
CA LEU A 231 -12.92 8.65 -5.10
C LEU A 231 -11.82 8.71 -6.19
N GLY A 232 -12.04 9.49 -7.23
CA GLY A 232 -11.14 9.61 -8.37
C GLY A 232 -10.07 10.69 -8.25
N PHE A 233 -9.26 10.79 -9.30
CA PHE A 233 -8.31 11.86 -9.52
C PHE A 233 -9.01 13.21 -9.72
N VAL A 234 -8.45 14.27 -9.12
CA VAL A 234 -8.92 15.65 -9.32
C VAL A 234 -8.02 16.33 -10.36
N PRO A 235 -8.52 16.58 -11.58
CA PRO A 235 -7.70 17.12 -12.64
C PRO A 235 -7.42 18.60 -12.44
N THR A 236 -6.18 19.00 -12.73
CA THR A 236 -5.75 20.39 -12.74
C THR A 236 -5.48 20.86 -14.16
N ALA A 237 -5.73 22.14 -14.42
CA ALA A 237 -5.35 22.75 -15.68
C ALA A 237 -3.82 22.75 -15.81
N LYS A 238 -3.32 22.49 -17.02
CA LYS A 238 -1.90 22.50 -17.32
C LYS A 238 -1.63 23.39 -18.52
N ASP A 239 -0.80 24.40 -18.31
CA ASP A 239 -0.53 25.46 -19.29
C ASP A 239 -1.85 26.12 -19.74
N SER A 240 -2.05 26.30 -21.06
CA SER A 240 -3.28 26.80 -21.67
C SER A 240 -4.32 25.72 -21.98
N LYS A 241 -4.08 24.46 -21.60
CA LYS A 241 -4.98 23.34 -21.86
C LYS A 241 -5.84 23.05 -20.62
N LEU A 242 -7.13 22.85 -20.86
CA LEU A 242 -8.09 22.54 -19.82
C LEU A 242 -8.37 21.02 -19.80
N PRO A 243 -8.58 20.43 -18.61
CA PRO A 243 -8.99 19.04 -18.53
C PRO A 243 -10.41 18.89 -19.08
N VAL A 244 -10.62 17.84 -19.86
CA VAL A 244 -11.95 17.40 -20.31
C VAL A 244 -12.12 15.91 -20.05
N PRO A 245 -13.34 15.45 -19.73
CA PRO A 245 -13.58 14.03 -19.53
C PRO A 245 -13.59 13.29 -20.87
N GLN A 246 -12.98 12.11 -20.88
CA GLN A 246 -12.95 11.19 -22.00
C GLN A 246 -13.29 9.80 -21.50
N TYR A 247 -14.01 9.01 -22.30
CA TYR A 247 -14.29 7.63 -21.95
C TYR A 247 -13.03 6.78 -22.10
N ALA A 248 -12.81 5.91 -21.12
CA ALA A 248 -11.78 4.90 -21.13
C ALA A 248 -12.43 3.55 -20.83
N TRP A 249 -12.31 2.62 -21.77
CA TRP A 249 -12.74 1.24 -21.61
C TRP A 249 -11.51 0.38 -21.81
N PHE A 250 -11.07 -0.34 -20.79
CA PHE A 250 -9.73 -0.92 -20.81
C PHE A 250 -9.62 -2.16 -19.93
N ILE A 251 -8.58 -2.93 -20.19
CA ILE A 251 -8.13 -4.01 -19.31
C ILE A 251 -6.85 -3.53 -18.63
N SER A 252 -6.84 -3.59 -17.30
CA SER A 252 -5.67 -3.35 -16.46
C SER A 252 -4.97 -4.68 -16.18
N GLY A 253 -3.66 -4.62 -15.91
CA GLY A 253 -2.96 -5.79 -15.43
C GLY A 253 -1.87 -5.44 -14.43
N THR A 254 -1.77 -6.25 -13.37
CA THR A 254 -0.76 -6.15 -12.32
C THR A 254 -0.02 -7.49 -12.19
N ALA A 255 1.28 -7.43 -11.97
CA ALA A 255 2.12 -8.60 -11.78
C ALA A 255 3.28 -8.28 -10.85
N VAL A 256 3.93 -9.31 -10.33
CA VAL A 256 5.09 -9.16 -9.46
C VAL A 256 6.38 -9.56 -10.15
N ILE A 257 7.40 -8.71 -10.01
CA ILE A 257 8.77 -9.00 -10.41
C ILE A 257 9.48 -9.57 -9.19
N PRO A 258 10.06 -10.78 -9.24
CA PRO A 258 10.82 -11.35 -8.13
C PRO A 258 12.17 -10.63 -7.98
N HIS A 259 12.14 -9.43 -7.38
CA HIS A 259 13.25 -8.50 -7.36
C HIS A 259 14.43 -9.01 -6.53
N LYS A 260 14.16 -9.63 -5.37
CA LYS A 260 15.20 -10.24 -4.54
C LYS A 260 15.94 -11.38 -5.25
N ALA A 261 15.21 -12.31 -5.86
CA ALA A 261 15.81 -13.39 -6.64
C ALA A 261 16.63 -12.85 -7.82
N MET A 262 16.16 -11.78 -8.46
CA MET A 262 16.91 -11.09 -9.51
C MET A 262 18.17 -10.40 -8.97
N ALA A 263 18.12 -9.74 -7.82
CA ALA A 263 19.29 -9.14 -7.19
C ALA A 263 20.33 -10.20 -6.79
N GLU A 264 19.89 -11.35 -6.27
CA GLU A 264 20.73 -12.49 -5.93
C GLU A 264 21.42 -13.08 -7.18
N SER A 265 20.69 -13.23 -8.30
CA SER A 265 21.27 -13.73 -9.56
C SER A 265 22.34 -12.79 -10.11
N PHE A 266 22.16 -11.47 -9.94
CA PHE A 266 23.16 -10.45 -10.29
C PHE A 266 24.41 -10.54 -9.40
N ARG A 267 24.23 -10.67 -8.08
CA ARG A 267 25.33 -10.84 -7.14
C ARG A 267 26.14 -12.10 -7.44
N GLU A 268 25.47 -13.24 -7.67
CA GLU A 268 26.13 -14.51 -7.97
C GLU A 268 26.97 -14.42 -9.26
N ALA A 269 26.44 -13.80 -10.32
CA ALA A 269 27.11 -13.73 -11.61
C ALA A 269 28.27 -12.72 -11.68
N LEU A 270 28.21 -11.65 -10.88
CA LEU A 270 29.04 -10.45 -11.09
C LEU A 270 29.86 -10.00 -9.88
N GLN A 271 29.42 -10.25 -8.64
CA GLN A 271 30.04 -9.66 -7.44
C GLN A 271 31.50 -10.07 -7.24
N SER A 272 31.83 -11.32 -7.57
CA SER A 272 33.20 -11.86 -7.49
C SER A 272 34.02 -11.68 -8.77
N ALA A 273 33.42 -11.08 -9.82
CA ALA A 273 34.00 -11.04 -11.14
C ALA A 273 34.89 -9.81 -11.38
N GLU A 274 35.87 -9.94 -12.30
CA GLU A 274 36.76 -8.82 -12.63
C GLU A 274 35.99 -7.60 -13.17
N GLY A 275 36.29 -6.42 -12.65
CA GLY A 275 35.65 -5.18 -13.07
C GLY A 275 34.20 -5.02 -12.57
N TYR A 276 33.86 -5.65 -11.44
CA TYR A 276 32.60 -5.43 -10.73
C TYR A 276 32.41 -3.94 -10.40
N LEU A 277 31.23 -3.41 -10.73
CA LEU A 277 30.81 -2.05 -10.41
C LEU A 277 29.43 -2.11 -9.76
N PRO A 278 29.30 -1.84 -8.45
CA PRO A 278 28.04 -2.04 -7.73
C PRO A 278 26.83 -1.30 -8.32
N VAL A 279 27.05 -0.10 -8.85
CA VAL A 279 25.99 0.73 -9.45
C VAL A 279 25.46 0.15 -10.77
N ARG A 280 26.34 -0.49 -11.56
CA ARG A 280 26.01 -1.10 -12.87
C ARG A 280 25.55 -2.54 -12.72
N ASP A 281 26.18 -3.29 -11.82
CA ASP A 281 26.04 -4.74 -11.66
C ASP A 281 24.92 -5.10 -10.69
N GLN A 282 23.78 -4.41 -10.83
CA GLN A 282 22.53 -4.63 -10.12
C GLN A 282 21.37 -4.62 -11.12
N PRO A 283 20.18 -5.16 -10.78
CA PRO A 283 19.04 -5.15 -11.69
C PRO A 283 18.54 -3.72 -11.93
N LEU A 284 18.85 -3.17 -13.10
CA LEU A 284 18.37 -1.86 -13.55
C LEU A 284 17.25 -2.05 -14.57
N TYR A 285 16.00 -1.86 -14.15
CA TYR A 285 14.83 -1.98 -15.03
C TYR A 285 14.83 -0.89 -16.09
N PHE A 286 14.47 -1.24 -17.33
CA PHE A 286 14.56 -0.31 -18.46
C PHE A 286 13.28 -0.24 -19.30
N ASN A 287 12.66 -1.39 -19.56
CA ASN A 287 11.51 -1.47 -20.46
C ASN A 287 10.64 -2.69 -20.12
N TYR A 288 9.45 -2.73 -20.70
CA TYR A 288 8.58 -3.90 -20.64
C TYR A 288 7.67 -3.94 -21.86
N GLU A 289 7.16 -5.14 -22.13
CA GLU A 289 6.22 -5.40 -23.21
C GLU A 289 5.07 -6.25 -22.71
N VAL A 290 3.89 -5.94 -23.23
CA VAL A 290 2.65 -6.65 -22.96
C VAL A 290 2.10 -7.15 -24.28
N GLN A 291 1.86 -8.45 -24.35
CA GLN A 291 1.17 -9.07 -25.46
C GLN A 291 -0.19 -9.59 -25.05
N ARG A 292 -1.12 -9.58 -25.99
CA ARG A 292 -2.47 -10.13 -25.84
C ARG A 292 -2.77 -11.11 -26.95
N ALA A 293 -3.43 -12.20 -26.61
CA ALA A 293 -4.01 -13.14 -27.55
C ALA A 293 -5.54 -13.19 -27.39
N ASP A 294 -6.25 -13.41 -28.51
CA ASP A 294 -7.70 -13.61 -28.54
C ASP A 294 -8.01 -15.10 -28.42
N VAL A 295 -8.66 -15.49 -27.32
CA VAL A 295 -9.01 -16.87 -26.97
C VAL A 295 -10.52 -17.10 -27.08
N THR A 296 -11.24 -16.25 -27.80
CA THR A 296 -12.69 -16.39 -27.97
C THR A 296 -13.06 -17.73 -28.62
N ASN A 297 -12.25 -18.19 -29.58
CA ASN A 297 -12.50 -19.41 -30.36
C ASN A 297 -11.36 -20.44 -30.27
N LYS A 298 -10.40 -20.24 -29.36
CA LYS A 298 -9.21 -21.09 -29.18
C LYS A 298 -8.92 -21.24 -27.70
N SER A 299 -8.46 -22.40 -27.27
CA SER A 299 -7.95 -22.57 -25.91
C SER A 299 -6.57 -21.94 -25.75
N VAL A 300 -6.16 -21.68 -24.50
CA VAL A 300 -4.85 -21.08 -24.19
C VAL A 300 -3.69 -21.99 -24.62
N ASP A 301 -3.89 -23.30 -24.51
CA ASP A 301 -2.87 -24.31 -24.84
C ASP A 301 -2.62 -24.45 -26.35
N GLU A 302 -3.53 -23.94 -27.18
CA GLU A 302 -3.44 -23.96 -28.65
C GLU A 302 -2.81 -22.69 -29.25
N LEU A 303 -2.40 -21.74 -28.40
CA LEU A 303 -1.84 -20.47 -28.85
C LEU A 303 -0.43 -20.63 -29.42
N ALA A 304 -0.23 -20.16 -30.65
CA ALA A 304 1.10 -20.01 -31.25
C ALA A 304 1.64 -18.59 -31.04
N ASP A 305 2.95 -18.38 -31.26
CA ASP A 305 3.57 -17.05 -31.09
C ASP A 305 2.96 -15.97 -32.00
N GLU A 306 2.41 -16.36 -33.15
CA GLU A 306 1.73 -15.48 -34.10
C GLU A 306 0.37 -14.97 -33.59
N ASP A 307 -0.27 -15.68 -32.66
CA ASP A 307 -1.54 -15.27 -32.05
C ASP A 307 -1.35 -14.11 -31.05
N TRP A 308 -0.11 -13.86 -30.60
CA TRP A 308 0.21 -12.83 -29.62
C TRP A 308 0.52 -11.49 -30.28
N ILE A 309 -0.25 -10.47 -29.92
CA ILE A 309 -0.12 -9.12 -30.46
C ILE A 309 0.46 -8.20 -29.39
N LEU A 310 1.49 -7.42 -29.72
CA LEU A 310 2.03 -6.39 -28.83
C LEU A 310 0.97 -5.30 -28.60
N ARG A 311 0.63 -5.06 -27.33
CA ARG A 311 -0.44 -4.13 -26.92
C ARG A 311 0.06 -2.92 -26.17
N TYR A 312 1.02 -3.11 -25.29
CA TYR A 312 1.47 -2.05 -24.41
C TYR A 312 2.96 -2.11 -24.16
N THR A 313 3.57 -0.95 -24.05
CA THR A 313 4.99 -0.77 -23.82
C THR A 313 5.21 0.43 -22.90
N ARG A 314 6.38 0.50 -22.27
CA ARG A 314 6.79 1.68 -21.49
C ARG A 314 6.73 2.96 -22.31
N GLU A 315 7.17 2.92 -23.57
CA GLU A 315 7.17 4.12 -24.44
C GLU A 315 5.75 4.65 -24.65
N GLN A 316 4.78 3.76 -24.85
CA GLN A 316 3.38 4.13 -24.99
C GLN A 316 2.85 4.77 -23.70
N ASN A 317 3.09 4.13 -22.54
CA ASN A 317 2.67 4.67 -21.25
C ASN A 317 3.23 6.07 -20.97
N VAL A 318 4.53 6.27 -21.20
CA VAL A 318 5.18 7.58 -21.00
C VAL A 318 4.60 8.63 -21.96
N LYS A 319 4.29 8.27 -23.21
CA LYS A 319 3.67 9.19 -24.17
C LYS A 319 2.25 9.59 -23.74
N GLU A 320 1.45 8.64 -23.28
CA GLU A 320 0.10 8.87 -22.79
C GLU A 320 0.11 9.82 -21.59
N ALA A 321 0.91 9.49 -20.56
CA ALA A 321 1.05 10.29 -19.34
C ALA A 321 1.62 11.70 -19.60
N ALA A 322 2.59 11.84 -20.51
CA ALA A 322 3.25 13.13 -20.75
C ALA A 322 2.47 14.06 -21.68
N ARG A 323 1.70 13.51 -22.65
CA ARG A 323 1.14 14.30 -23.77
C ARG A 323 -0.38 14.26 -23.90
N VAL A 324 -1.02 13.18 -23.44
CA VAL A 324 -2.46 12.94 -23.66
C VAL A 324 -3.25 13.25 -22.39
N TRP A 325 -2.85 12.67 -21.27
CA TRP A 325 -3.55 12.77 -20.01
C TRP A 325 -3.39 14.14 -19.35
N ALA A 326 -4.42 14.58 -18.63
CA ALA A 326 -4.39 15.78 -17.81
C ALA A 326 -3.76 15.49 -16.43
N GLY A 327 -2.49 15.05 -16.45
CA GLY A 327 -1.81 14.51 -15.28
C GLY A 327 -1.91 12.97 -15.22
N TYR A 328 -1.70 12.41 -14.05
CA TYR A 328 -1.83 10.99 -13.75
C TYR A 328 -2.26 10.86 -12.28
N ALA A 329 -2.99 9.79 -11.96
CA ALA A 329 -3.47 9.61 -10.59
C ALA A 329 -2.32 9.36 -9.61
N THR A 330 -2.55 9.71 -8.35
CA THR A 330 -1.55 9.56 -7.28
C THR A 330 -1.21 8.09 -7.10
N GLU A 331 0.08 7.78 -6.98
CA GLU A 331 0.48 6.40 -6.72
C GLU A 331 0.09 5.97 -5.30
N VAL A 332 -0.54 4.81 -5.20
CA VAL A 332 -0.95 4.20 -3.93
C VAL A 332 0.14 3.29 -3.37
N VAL A 333 0.93 2.66 -4.24
CA VAL A 333 2.01 1.74 -3.86
C VAL A 333 3.26 2.48 -3.38
N PRO A 334 3.84 2.11 -2.22
CA PRO A 334 5.07 2.73 -1.72
C PRO A 334 6.24 2.66 -2.71
N GLU A 335 7.12 3.65 -2.68
CA GLU A 335 8.27 3.77 -3.60
C GLU A 335 9.21 2.55 -3.56
N ASP A 336 9.37 1.91 -2.40
CA ASP A 336 10.21 0.72 -2.21
C ASP A 336 9.83 -0.45 -3.13
N TYR A 337 8.55 -0.57 -3.49
CA TYR A 337 8.01 -1.72 -4.24
C TYR A 337 7.67 -1.39 -5.69
N ARG A 338 8.10 -0.23 -6.21
CA ARG A 338 7.83 0.17 -7.60
C ARG A 338 9.09 0.66 -8.28
N ASP A 339 9.07 0.64 -9.61
CA ASP A 339 10.11 1.22 -10.44
C ASP A 339 9.45 1.91 -11.65
N LEU A 340 9.80 3.18 -11.88
CA LEU A 340 9.18 4.02 -12.90
C LEU A 340 9.29 3.46 -14.33
N ASN A 341 10.19 2.50 -14.58
CA ASN A 341 10.37 1.91 -15.89
C ASN A 341 9.49 0.69 -16.14
N VAL A 342 8.88 0.09 -15.11
CA VAL A 342 8.04 -1.12 -15.21
C VAL A 342 6.68 -0.98 -14.52
N THR A 343 6.52 -0.02 -13.63
CA THR A 343 5.24 0.33 -13.01
C THR A 343 4.60 1.47 -13.80
N ALA A 344 3.69 1.16 -14.72
CA ALA A 344 3.02 2.16 -15.57
C ALA A 344 2.30 3.25 -14.76
N TYR A 345 2.39 4.52 -15.18
CA TYR A 345 1.64 5.63 -14.57
C TYR A 345 0.14 5.35 -14.56
N ILE A 346 -0.55 5.68 -13.46
CA ILE A 346 -2.00 5.47 -13.32
C ILE A 346 -2.75 6.50 -14.18
N PRO A 347 -3.69 6.08 -15.05
CA PRO A 347 -4.53 7.00 -15.80
C PRO A 347 -5.29 7.93 -14.84
N PRO A 348 -5.57 9.20 -15.22
CA PRO A 348 -6.30 10.14 -14.37
C PRO A 348 -7.80 9.82 -14.34
N VAL A 349 -8.15 8.71 -13.70
CA VAL A 349 -9.51 8.15 -13.55
C VAL A 349 -10.34 9.06 -12.66
N LEU A 350 -11.53 9.43 -13.10
CA LEU A 350 -12.43 10.36 -12.43
C LEU A 350 -13.58 9.61 -11.75
N LEU A 351 -14.06 10.12 -10.61
CA LEU A 351 -15.18 9.61 -9.79
C LEU A 351 -15.02 8.21 -9.18
N VAL A 352 -14.29 7.31 -9.84
CA VAL A 352 -14.17 5.90 -9.47
C VAL A 352 -12.88 5.68 -8.68
N ASP A 353 -12.96 4.81 -7.67
CA ASP A 353 -11.77 4.33 -6.96
C ASP A 353 -10.91 3.46 -7.89
N TYR A 354 -9.63 3.80 -7.99
CA TYR A 354 -8.67 3.09 -8.82
C TYR A 354 -7.73 2.18 -8.01
N THR A 355 -7.83 2.18 -6.68
CA THR A 355 -6.93 1.42 -5.79
C THR A 355 -6.99 -0.10 -6.04
N ASP A 356 -8.18 -0.61 -6.36
CA ASP A 356 -8.41 -2.05 -6.57
C ASP A 356 -7.60 -2.64 -7.73
N PHE A 357 -7.50 -1.92 -8.85
CA PHE A 357 -6.84 -2.44 -10.06
C PHE A 357 -5.40 -1.99 -10.23
N VAL A 358 -4.91 -1.09 -9.38
CA VAL A 358 -3.52 -0.59 -9.43
C VAL A 358 -2.59 -1.29 -8.44
N THR A 359 -3.15 -2.09 -7.54
CA THR A 359 -2.43 -2.81 -6.48
C THR A 359 -2.30 -4.31 -6.78
N HIS A 360 -1.45 -5.00 -6.01
CA HIS A 360 -1.29 -6.45 -6.10
C HIS A 360 -1.17 -7.05 -4.69
N PRO A 361 -1.84 -8.17 -4.36
CA PRO A 361 -1.87 -8.70 -2.99
C PRO A 361 -0.50 -9.04 -2.38
N LEU A 362 0.46 -9.46 -3.21
CA LEU A 362 1.83 -9.73 -2.78
C LEU A 362 2.67 -8.48 -2.51
N ILE A 363 2.19 -7.29 -2.89
CA ILE A 363 2.89 -6.03 -2.70
C ILE A 363 2.39 -5.37 -1.40
N PRO A 364 3.27 -5.12 -0.42
CA PRO A 364 2.86 -4.46 0.80
C PRO A 364 2.47 -3.00 0.57
N MET A 365 1.34 -2.58 1.16
CA MET A 365 0.88 -1.18 1.13
C MET A 365 1.59 -0.28 2.14
N VAL A 366 2.41 -0.87 3.03
CA VAL A 366 3.19 -0.16 4.05
C VAL A 366 4.65 -0.07 3.62
N SER A 367 5.20 1.15 3.60
CA SER A 367 6.60 1.40 3.27
C SER A 367 7.57 0.69 4.22
N ARG A 368 8.80 0.41 3.77
CA ARG A 368 9.83 -0.21 4.62
C ARG A 368 10.19 0.67 5.80
N ARG A 369 10.30 1.98 5.57
CA ARG A 369 10.58 2.96 6.62
C ARG A 369 9.50 2.93 7.70
N GLU A 370 8.23 2.89 7.31
CA GLU A 370 7.12 2.81 8.27
C GLU A 370 7.12 1.47 9.02
N LYS A 371 7.39 0.35 8.35
CA LYS A 371 7.58 -0.95 9.02
C LYS A 371 8.71 -0.92 10.05
N GLN A 372 9.85 -0.32 9.72
CA GLN A 372 10.98 -0.17 10.63
C GLN A 372 10.66 0.73 11.82
N MET A 373 9.91 1.82 11.58
CA MET A 373 9.43 2.70 12.65
C MET A 373 8.46 1.98 13.58
N LYS A 374 7.46 1.25 13.04
CA LYS A 374 6.53 0.45 13.84
C LYS A 374 7.24 -0.63 14.64
N ALA A 375 8.16 -1.36 14.02
CA ALA A 375 8.95 -2.37 14.74
C ALA A 375 9.80 -1.74 15.86
N ARG A 376 10.35 -0.53 15.65
CA ARG A 376 11.08 0.21 16.68
C ARG A 376 10.17 0.69 17.80
N GLU A 377 8.97 1.18 17.47
CA GLU A 377 7.95 1.57 18.45
C GLU A 377 7.47 0.37 19.27
N GLU A 378 7.24 -0.77 18.64
CA GLU A 378 6.89 -2.03 19.31
C GLU A 378 8.01 -2.48 20.26
N MET A 379 9.27 -2.48 19.81
CA MET A 379 10.42 -2.76 20.69
C MET A 379 10.52 -1.78 21.87
N MET A 380 10.22 -0.49 21.65
CA MET A 380 10.18 0.51 22.73
C MET A 380 8.97 0.33 23.66
N GLN A 381 7.84 -0.16 23.16
CA GLN A 381 6.65 -0.49 23.97
C GLN A 381 6.86 -1.77 24.79
N GLU A 382 7.52 -2.78 24.23
CA GLU A 382 7.93 -3.99 24.96
C GLU A 382 8.99 -3.67 26.04
N GLN A 383 9.82 -2.65 25.81
CA GLN A 383 10.75 -2.11 26.82
C GLN A 383 10.12 -1.15 27.82
N LYS A 384 8.78 -0.97 27.83
CA LYS A 384 8.12 -0.35 28.98
C LYS A 384 8.24 -1.29 30.17
N PHE A 385 9.29 -1.04 30.95
CA PHE A 385 9.56 -1.61 32.27
C PHE A 385 8.27 -1.97 33.00
N GLY A 386 8.14 -3.25 33.34
CA GLY A 386 7.08 -3.71 34.23
C GLY A 386 7.19 -2.96 35.55
N VAL A 387 6.04 -2.59 36.12
CA VAL A 387 5.94 -1.98 37.46
C VAL A 387 6.60 -2.89 38.53
N ASP A 388 6.77 -4.17 38.23
CA ASP A 388 7.47 -5.17 39.06
C ASP A 388 9.00 -5.02 39.08
N ASP A 389 9.63 -4.36 38.08
CA ASP A 389 11.08 -4.06 38.11
C ASP A 389 11.40 -2.83 38.97
N LEU A 390 10.39 -2.08 39.43
CA LEU A 390 10.55 -1.00 40.40
C LEU A 390 10.58 -1.49 41.86
N GLU A 391 10.16 -2.72 42.16
CA GLU A 391 10.17 -3.26 43.54
C GLU A 391 11.56 -3.69 44.03
N LEU A 392 12.55 -3.82 43.13
CA LEU A 392 13.96 -4.08 43.50
C LEU A 392 14.78 -2.81 43.77
N ALA A 393 14.20 -1.62 43.59
CA ALA A 393 14.84 -0.37 43.97
C ALA A 393 14.53 -0.06 45.44
N GLY A 394 15.50 -0.35 46.32
CA GLY A 394 15.38 -0.05 47.75
C GLY A 394 15.00 1.42 48.05
N PRO A 395 14.44 1.69 49.24
CA PRO A 395 13.93 3.00 49.61
C PRO A 395 15.08 4.02 49.69
N GLY A 396 15.31 4.70 48.57
CA GLY A 396 16.44 5.61 48.36
C GLY A 396 16.59 6.09 46.91
N ALA A 397 15.98 5.41 45.93
CA ALA A 397 15.93 5.87 44.54
C ALA A 397 14.76 6.85 44.30
N GLY A 398 14.76 7.96 45.03
CA GLY A 398 13.90 9.11 44.74
C GLY A 398 14.64 10.11 43.87
N GLY A 399 14.33 10.15 42.57
CA GLY A 399 14.73 11.27 41.72
C GLY A 399 15.11 10.92 40.29
N MET A 400 14.14 10.51 39.48
CA MET A 400 14.17 10.75 38.03
C MET A 400 12.76 10.62 37.45
N GLY A 401 11.84 11.40 38.00
CA GLY A 401 10.55 11.69 37.39
C GLY A 401 10.62 13.10 36.80
N GLY A 402 10.49 13.20 35.48
CA GLY A 402 10.33 14.47 34.75
C GLY A 402 11.61 14.98 34.10
N MET A 403 11.94 14.47 32.91
CA MET A 403 12.55 15.34 31.90
C MET A 403 11.44 15.88 31.02
N ASP A 404 11.02 17.04 31.47
CA ASP A 404 10.21 18.03 30.80
C ASP A 404 10.77 18.35 29.42
N MET A 405 9.84 18.60 28.51
CA MET A 405 10.07 19.23 27.21
C MET A 405 10.63 20.64 27.44
N GLY A 406 11.87 20.90 27.02
CA GLY A 406 12.43 22.26 27.13
C GLY A 406 13.71 22.44 26.33
N MET A 407 13.61 23.25 25.27
CA MET A 407 14.62 23.66 24.30
C MET A 407 15.99 24.04 24.89
N ASP A 408 17.06 23.78 24.12
CA ASP A 408 17.80 24.81 23.36
C ASP A 408 19.29 24.45 23.24
N MET A 409 19.80 24.46 22.00
CA MET A 409 21.19 24.76 21.63
C MET A 409 21.27 24.74 20.11
N GLY A 410 21.11 25.94 19.54
CA GLY A 410 21.28 26.19 18.12
C GLY A 410 22.72 26.02 17.64
N MET A 411 22.84 25.64 16.37
CA MET A 411 23.88 26.15 15.51
C MET A 411 23.25 26.65 14.20
N ASP A 412 23.37 27.96 14.08
CA ASP A 412 23.28 28.78 12.90
C ASP A 412 24.22 28.25 11.79
N MET A 413 23.62 27.87 10.66
CA MET A 413 24.28 27.87 9.35
C MET A 413 23.24 28.36 8.35
N GLY A 414 23.23 29.67 8.14
CA GLY A 414 22.55 30.30 7.03
C GLY A 414 22.95 29.66 5.70
N MET A 415 21.98 29.04 5.04
CA MET A 415 21.91 28.98 3.60
C MET A 415 20.51 29.42 3.16
N ASP A 416 20.46 30.70 2.84
CA ASP A 416 19.48 31.30 1.96
C ASP A 416 19.62 30.63 0.58
N MET A 417 18.81 29.60 0.33
CA MET A 417 18.61 29.00 -0.99
C MET A 417 17.11 28.89 -1.20
N GLN A 418 16.53 30.04 -1.50
CA GLN A 418 15.33 30.20 -2.29
C GLN A 418 15.50 29.43 -3.63
N MET A 419 15.14 28.15 -3.64
CA MET A 419 14.97 27.36 -4.85
C MET A 419 13.48 27.08 -5.05
N ASP A 420 12.84 28.11 -5.59
CA ASP A 420 11.71 27.96 -6.51
C ASP A 420 12.16 27.01 -7.65
N MET A 421 11.75 25.75 -7.59
CA MET A 421 11.91 24.80 -8.70
C MET A 421 10.55 24.19 -9.00
N GLY A 422 9.78 24.98 -9.75
CA GLY A 422 8.62 24.51 -10.48
C GLY A 422 8.93 23.26 -11.28
N MET A 423 7.97 22.34 -11.24
CA MET A 423 7.88 21.11 -12.03
C MET A 423 7.88 21.45 -13.54
N GLY A 424 9.06 21.73 -14.08
CA GLY A 424 9.31 22.01 -15.48
C GLY A 424 10.04 20.85 -16.13
N MET A 425 9.32 20.08 -16.95
CA MET A 425 9.80 19.39 -18.16
C MET A 425 11.32 19.08 -18.21
N GLY A 426 11.75 18.02 -17.53
CA GLY A 426 13.08 17.44 -17.67
C GLY A 426 13.11 16.38 -18.78
N GLY A 427 13.26 16.81 -20.04
CA GLY A 427 13.62 15.93 -21.13
C GLY A 427 15.02 15.35 -20.95
N MET A 428 15.18 14.06 -21.24
CA MET A 428 16.45 13.36 -21.46
C MET A 428 17.55 13.58 -20.40
N GLY A 429 17.43 12.89 -19.27
CA GLY A 429 18.52 12.81 -18.29
C GLY A 429 18.31 11.79 -17.17
N SER A 430 17.52 10.73 -17.40
CA SER A 430 17.21 9.71 -16.37
C SER A 430 18.24 8.58 -16.37
N TYR A 431 19.49 8.91 -16.01
CA TYR A 431 20.56 7.92 -15.75
C TYR A 431 21.29 8.17 -14.42
N GLY A 432 20.73 9.00 -13.53
CA GLY A 432 21.48 9.52 -12.38
C GLY A 432 20.68 9.83 -11.12
N GLY A 433 19.50 9.25 -10.94
CA GLY A 433 18.88 9.22 -9.60
C GLY A 433 19.58 8.14 -8.79
N MET A 434 20.63 8.52 -8.06
CA MET A 434 21.39 7.76 -7.06
C MET A 434 20.99 6.28 -6.95
N ALA A 435 21.51 5.45 -7.85
CA ALA A 435 21.35 4.00 -7.76
C ALA A 435 22.29 3.49 -6.64
N MET A 436 21.87 3.73 -5.40
CA MET A 436 22.47 3.18 -4.20
C MET A 436 22.33 1.66 -4.27
N VAL A 437 23.39 0.96 -3.89
CA VAL A 437 23.36 -0.50 -3.84
C VAL A 437 22.34 -0.91 -2.80
N GLU A 438 21.29 -1.62 -3.22
CA GLU A 438 20.27 -2.11 -2.30
C GLU A 438 20.87 -3.28 -1.50
N GLU A 439 21.18 -3.03 -0.22
CA GLU A 439 21.76 -4.05 0.67
C GLU A 439 20.76 -5.18 0.94
N ASP A 440 19.52 -4.82 1.26
CA ASP A 440 18.41 -5.73 1.52
C ASP A 440 17.29 -5.50 0.49
N PRO A 441 17.28 -6.24 -0.64
CA PRO A 441 16.32 -6.04 -1.71
C PRO A 441 14.93 -6.57 -1.34
N VAL A 442 13.89 -5.82 -1.69
CA VAL A 442 12.51 -6.27 -1.52
C VAL A 442 12.23 -7.56 -2.29
N ASP A 443 11.37 -8.42 -1.75
CA ASP A 443 11.02 -9.70 -2.39
C ASP A 443 10.41 -9.46 -3.79
N TYR A 444 9.48 -8.51 -3.88
CA TYR A 444 8.74 -8.22 -5.09
C TYR A 444 8.66 -6.71 -5.40
N LYS A 445 8.72 -6.38 -6.69
CA LYS A 445 8.35 -5.06 -7.23
C LYS A 445 7.13 -5.18 -8.15
N LEU A 446 6.29 -4.17 -8.18
CA LEU A 446 5.07 -4.13 -8.98
C LEU A 446 5.38 -3.81 -10.45
N MET A 447 4.83 -4.62 -11.35
CA MET A 447 4.69 -4.31 -12.77
C MET A 447 3.22 -4.06 -13.10
N ARG A 448 2.93 -3.05 -13.92
CA ARG A 448 1.55 -2.62 -14.23
C ARG A 448 1.40 -2.17 -15.68
N PHE A 449 0.24 -2.40 -16.29
CA PHE A 449 -0.09 -1.95 -17.64
C PHE A 449 -1.60 -1.69 -17.85
N TYR A 450 -1.94 -1.05 -18.99
CA TYR A 450 -3.32 -0.76 -19.40
C TYR A 450 -3.49 -0.98 -20.91
N ASP A 451 -4.46 -1.79 -21.33
CA ASP A 451 -4.82 -2.00 -22.74
C ASP A 451 -6.17 -1.35 -23.04
N PHE A 452 -6.13 -0.13 -23.58
CA PHE A 452 -7.32 0.67 -23.89
C PHE A 452 -8.02 0.24 -25.18
N ALA A 453 -9.34 0.14 -25.10
CA ALA A 453 -10.24 0.08 -26.24
C ALA A 453 -10.22 1.41 -27.01
N SER A 454 -10.12 1.36 -28.34
CA SER A 454 -10.05 2.52 -29.22
C SER A 454 -10.57 2.21 -30.60
N ASP A 455 -11.43 3.08 -31.12
CA ASP A 455 -12.01 2.95 -32.47
C ASP A 455 -10.96 3.07 -33.59
N GLN A 456 -9.77 3.59 -33.29
CA GLN A 456 -8.70 3.80 -34.26
C GLN A 456 -7.85 2.53 -34.49
N ASP A 457 -7.84 1.61 -33.52
CA ASP A 457 -7.00 0.42 -33.55
C ASP A 457 -7.83 -0.83 -33.89
N ARG A 458 -7.51 -1.48 -35.02
CA ARG A 458 -8.20 -2.71 -35.43
C ARG A 458 -7.98 -3.86 -34.46
N ASN A 459 -6.84 -3.87 -33.77
CA ASN A 459 -6.44 -4.88 -32.80
C ASN A 459 -6.72 -4.44 -31.37
N THR A 460 -7.61 -3.47 -31.16
CA THR A 460 -8.08 -3.06 -29.83
C THR A 460 -8.89 -4.17 -29.15
N PRO A 461 -8.95 -4.26 -27.80
CA PRO A 461 -9.85 -5.19 -27.14
C PRO A 461 -11.30 -4.82 -27.48
N ARG A 462 -12.15 -5.83 -27.68
CA ARG A 462 -13.55 -5.66 -28.12
C ARG A 462 -14.52 -6.35 -27.15
N PRO A 463 -15.72 -5.78 -26.95
CA PRO A 463 -16.78 -6.45 -26.19
C PRO A 463 -17.14 -7.81 -26.79
N GLY A 464 -17.57 -8.73 -25.91
CA GLY A 464 -17.97 -10.09 -26.27
C GLY A 464 -16.81 -11.02 -26.67
N ARG A 465 -15.56 -10.55 -26.59
CA ARG A 465 -14.37 -11.35 -26.84
C ARG A 465 -13.63 -11.67 -25.55
N LYS A 466 -12.92 -12.80 -25.54
CA LYS A 466 -12.10 -13.26 -24.42
C LYS A 466 -10.62 -13.15 -24.78
N TYR A 467 -9.83 -12.66 -23.83
CA TYR A 467 -8.42 -12.36 -24.01
C TYR A 467 -7.59 -12.99 -22.91
N VAL A 468 -6.33 -13.27 -23.24
CA VAL A 468 -5.26 -13.57 -22.28
C VAL A 468 -4.06 -12.69 -22.57
N TYR A 469 -3.29 -12.39 -21.53
CA TYR A 469 -2.12 -11.53 -21.59
C TYR A 469 -0.86 -12.29 -21.18
N ARG A 470 0.28 -11.92 -21.75
CA ARG A 470 1.60 -12.31 -21.26
C ARG A 470 2.50 -11.09 -21.25
N ILE A 471 3.40 -11.02 -20.29
CA ILE A 471 4.27 -9.87 -20.07
C ILE A 471 5.72 -10.28 -19.95
N ARG A 472 6.63 -9.38 -20.33
CA ARG A 472 8.07 -9.53 -20.08
C ARG A 472 8.67 -8.18 -19.77
N LEU A 473 9.81 -8.20 -19.08
CA LEU A 473 10.58 -7.01 -18.75
C LEU A 473 11.96 -7.06 -19.37
N ALA A 474 12.59 -5.89 -19.49
CA ALA A 474 13.98 -5.75 -19.87
C ALA A 474 14.74 -5.01 -18.78
N VAL A 475 15.93 -5.53 -18.47
CA VAL A 475 16.94 -4.87 -17.65
C VAL A 475 18.07 -4.36 -18.53
N VAL A 476 18.79 -3.34 -18.06
CA VAL A 476 20.04 -2.90 -18.70
C VAL A 476 21.06 -4.02 -18.58
N ASP A 477 21.68 -4.39 -19.70
CA ASP A 477 22.72 -5.42 -19.73
C ASP A 477 23.97 -4.93 -18.99
N PRO A 478 24.39 -5.57 -17.87
CA PRO A 478 25.58 -5.18 -17.13
C PRO A 478 26.89 -5.47 -17.89
N ASN A 479 26.86 -6.37 -18.87
CA ASN A 479 28.01 -6.72 -19.71
C ASN A 479 28.04 -5.91 -21.03
N PHE A 480 26.92 -5.30 -21.42
CA PHE A 480 26.81 -4.38 -22.54
C PHE A 480 25.91 -3.16 -22.19
N PRO A 481 26.34 -2.30 -21.25
CA PRO A 481 25.51 -1.21 -20.74
C PRO A 481 25.28 -0.13 -21.80
N ALA A 482 24.23 0.68 -21.64
CA ALA A 482 23.92 1.77 -22.56
C ALA A 482 25.09 2.75 -22.72
N ASN A 483 25.74 3.12 -21.61
CA ASN A 483 26.94 3.95 -21.62
C ASN A 483 28.18 3.10 -21.94
N ALA A 484 28.85 3.40 -23.06
CA ALA A 484 30.05 2.68 -23.49
C ALA A 484 31.21 2.78 -22.51
N LEU A 485 31.30 3.87 -21.73
CA LEU A 485 32.34 4.06 -20.73
C LEU A 485 32.24 3.08 -19.55
N GLN A 486 31.04 2.54 -19.30
CA GLN A 486 30.79 1.57 -18.23
C GLN A 486 30.96 0.12 -18.71
N GLN A 487 31.28 -0.11 -19.98
CA GLN A 487 31.41 -1.46 -20.52
C GLN A 487 32.62 -2.19 -19.88
N PRO A 488 32.44 -3.42 -19.36
CA PRO A 488 33.56 -4.23 -18.89
C PRO A 488 34.59 -4.50 -19.98
N LYS A 489 35.82 -4.81 -19.56
CA LYS A 489 36.86 -5.28 -20.49
C LYS A 489 36.42 -6.59 -21.12
N ILE A 490 36.65 -6.73 -22.42
CA ILE A 490 36.35 -7.97 -23.15
C ILE A 490 37.05 -9.18 -22.51
N SER A 491 38.26 -9.00 -21.98
CA SER A 491 39.03 -10.05 -21.31
C SER A 491 38.41 -10.58 -20.02
N SER A 492 37.52 -9.82 -19.35
CA SER A 492 36.86 -10.26 -18.12
C SER A 492 35.60 -11.07 -18.36
N LEU A 493 35.14 -11.18 -19.62
CA LEU A 493 33.93 -11.92 -19.98
C LEU A 493 34.20 -13.44 -20.06
N SER A 494 33.21 -14.24 -19.63
CA SER A 494 33.21 -15.68 -19.92
C SER A 494 33.00 -15.94 -21.42
N GLY A 495 33.34 -17.15 -21.89
CA GLY A 495 33.33 -17.46 -23.33
C GLY A 495 31.96 -17.25 -24.01
N GLU A 496 30.88 -17.63 -23.34
CA GLU A 496 29.51 -17.46 -23.83
C GLU A 496 29.10 -15.97 -23.87
N VAL A 497 29.39 -15.23 -22.78
CA VAL A 497 29.10 -13.80 -22.70
C VAL A 497 29.87 -13.01 -23.73
N TYR A 498 31.15 -13.36 -23.94
CA TYR A 498 31.98 -12.75 -24.97
C TYR A 498 31.34 -12.88 -26.37
N GLN A 499 30.94 -14.09 -26.76
CA GLN A 499 30.32 -14.32 -28.07
C GLN A 499 29.04 -13.49 -28.25
N ARG A 500 28.22 -13.38 -27.20
CA ARG A 500 26.99 -12.59 -27.23
C ARG A 500 27.27 -11.10 -27.32
N VAL A 501 28.13 -10.58 -26.43
CA VAL A 501 28.47 -9.14 -26.37
C VAL A 501 29.18 -8.70 -27.65
N SER A 502 30.06 -9.53 -28.22
CA SER A 502 30.69 -9.22 -29.51
C SER A 502 29.68 -9.07 -30.64
N LYS A 503 28.66 -9.95 -30.72
CA LYS A 503 27.57 -9.80 -31.71
C LYS A 503 26.77 -8.51 -31.48
N LEU A 504 26.52 -8.14 -30.23
CA LEU A 504 25.82 -6.88 -29.89
C LEU A 504 26.67 -5.65 -30.23
N MET A 505 27.99 -5.72 -30.04
CA MET A 505 28.92 -4.67 -30.46
C MET A 505 28.89 -4.48 -31.98
N GLU A 506 29.02 -5.56 -32.74
CA GLU A 506 28.96 -5.53 -34.21
C GLU A 506 27.62 -4.96 -34.71
N ALA A 507 26.49 -5.38 -34.12
CA ALA A 507 25.18 -4.86 -34.46
C ALA A 507 25.03 -3.36 -34.13
N ALA A 508 25.48 -2.93 -32.94
CA ALA A 508 25.41 -1.53 -32.53
C ALA A 508 26.32 -0.62 -33.39
N GLU A 509 27.48 -1.12 -33.84
CA GLU A 509 28.35 -0.41 -34.79
C GLU A 509 27.71 -0.29 -36.17
N ALA A 510 27.08 -1.37 -36.67
CA ALA A 510 26.35 -1.36 -37.94
C ALA A 510 25.20 -0.34 -37.93
N ASP A 511 24.43 -0.29 -36.85
CA ASP A 511 23.31 0.64 -36.67
C ASP A 511 23.75 2.06 -36.30
N LYS A 512 25.06 2.26 -36.05
CA LYS A 512 25.64 3.51 -35.49
C LYS A 512 24.90 3.99 -34.23
N ASN A 513 24.29 3.07 -33.51
CA ASN A 513 23.45 3.36 -32.36
C ASN A 513 23.43 2.16 -31.41
N ARG A 514 23.60 2.41 -30.12
CA ARG A 514 23.48 1.38 -29.07
C ARG A 514 22.05 1.19 -28.58
N LYS A 515 21.12 2.07 -28.96
CA LYS A 515 19.71 2.02 -28.57
C LYS A 515 19.09 0.67 -28.98
N GLY A 516 18.51 -0.04 -28.04
CA GLY A 516 17.90 -1.36 -28.29
C GLY A 516 18.81 -2.54 -27.96
N HIS A 517 20.13 -2.39 -28.18
CA HIS A 517 21.10 -3.49 -28.04
C HIS A 517 21.55 -3.75 -26.60
N PHE A 518 21.40 -2.79 -25.70
CA PHE A 518 21.72 -2.93 -24.27
C PHE A 518 20.57 -3.52 -23.42
N GLN A 519 19.46 -3.90 -24.04
CA GLN A 519 18.29 -4.44 -23.33
C GLN A 519 18.41 -5.95 -23.24
N ARG A 520 18.36 -6.48 -22.02
CA ARG A 520 18.27 -7.91 -21.79
C ARG A 520 16.86 -8.26 -21.32
N TRP A 521 16.13 -8.95 -22.18
CA TRP A 521 14.76 -9.37 -21.94
C TRP A 521 14.70 -10.62 -21.04
N SER A 522 13.72 -10.66 -20.15
CA SER A 522 13.29 -11.89 -19.50
C SER A 522 12.56 -12.80 -20.48
N ASP A 523 12.35 -14.05 -20.09
CA ASP A 523 11.31 -14.88 -20.68
C ASP A 523 9.93 -14.24 -20.47
N TRP A 524 8.95 -14.68 -21.27
CA TRP A 524 7.56 -14.29 -21.06
C TRP A 524 7.03 -14.91 -19.77
N SER A 525 6.16 -14.17 -19.08
CA SER A 525 5.34 -14.71 -18.00
C SER A 525 4.44 -15.84 -18.53
N GLY A 526 3.91 -16.64 -17.60
CA GLY A 526 2.74 -17.46 -17.90
C GLY A 526 1.57 -16.58 -18.39
N PRO A 527 0.62 -17.16 -19.15
CA PRO A 527 -0.58 -16.46 -19.58
C PRO A 527 -1.45 -16.07 -18.38
N SER A 528 -2.09 -14.91 -18.45
CA SER A 528 -3.07 -14.45 -17.46
C SER A 528 -4.32 -15.33 -17.45
N PRO A 529 -5.17 -15.21 -16.40
CA PRO A 529 -6.55 -15.64 -16.48
C PRO A 529 -7.26 -15.02 -17.69
N GLN A 530 -8.30 -15.71 -18.20
CA GLN A 530 -9.13 -15.20 -19.29
C GLN A 530 -9.94 -14.00 -18.80
N ILE A 531 -9.99 -12.95 -19.62
CA ILE A 531 -10.72 -11.72 -19.31
C ILE A 531 -11.45 -11.18 -20.54
N SER A 532 -12.55 -10.47 -20.33
CA SER A 532 -13.28 -9.72 -21.36
C SER A 532 -13.45 -8.28 -20.91
N LEU A 533 -13.74 -7.38 -21.85
CA LEU A 533 -14.15 -6.02 -21.48
C LEU A 533 -15.48 -6.05 -20.72
N PRO A 534 -15.68 -5.16 -19.72
CA PRO A 534 -16.91 -5.12 -18.94
C PRO A 534 -18.07 -4.56 -19.77
N THR A 535 -19.30 -4.79 -19.33
CA THR A 535 -20.49 -4.12 -19.86
C THR A 535 -20.48 -2.63 -19.51
N PHE A 536 -21.35 -1.85 -20.16
CA PHE A 536 -21.51 -0.42 -19.87
C PHE A 536 -22.37 -0.15 -18.62
N THR A 537 -22.73 -1.19 -17.87
CA THR A 537 -23.68 -1.07 -16.77
C THR A 537 -23.27 -1.95 -15.61
N ASP A 538 -23.24 -1.34 -14.44
CA ASP A 538 -23.13 -1.98 -13.14
C ASP A 538 -24.43 -1.81 -12.35
N TYR A 539 -24.66 -2.73 -11.40
CA TYR A 539 -25.86 -2.75 -10.58
C TYR A 539 -25.46 -2.91 -9.12
N TYR A 540 -26.05 -2.07 -8.28
CA TYR A 540 -25.89 -2.10 -6.84
C TYR A 540 -27.23 -2.40 -6.19
N ALA A 541 -27.28 -3.45 -5.39
CA ALA A 541 -28.48 -3.86 -4.68
C ALA A 541 -28.80 -2.90 -3.53
N GLY A 542 -30.08 -2.53 -3.43
CA GLY A 542 -30.64 -1.82 -2.30
C GLY A 542 -31.56 -2.70 -1.46
N PRO A 543 -32.33 -2.09 -0.53
CA PRO A 543 -33.24 -2.81 0.34
C PRO A 543 -34.28 -3.63 -0.42
N VAL A 544 -34.64 -4.79 0.16
CA VAL A 544 -35.69 -5.67 -0.32
C VAL A 544 -36.92 -5.53 0.58
N GLU A 545 -38.06 -5.26 -0.03
CA GLU A 545 -39.36 -5.18 0.62
C GLU A 545 -40.14 -6.47 0.35
N VAL A 546 -40.39 -7.25 1.40
CA VAL A 546 -41.23 -8.45 1.34
C VAL A 546 -42.67 -8.13 1.72
N SER A 547 -43.62 -8.67 0.96
CA SER A 547 -45.02 -8.58 1.35
C SER A 547 -45.31 -9.46 2.58
N ARG A 548 -46.39 -9.15 3.32
CA ARG A 548 -46.69 -9.81 4.60
C ARG A 548 -46.81 -11.33 4.43
N VAL A 549 -45.85 -12.05 5.00
CA VAL A 549 -45.84 -13.51 5.05
C VAL A 549 -46.95 -14.00 5.98
N LYS A 550 -47.77 -14.94 5.50
CA LYS A 550 -48.76 -15.68 6.30
C LYS A 550 -48.31 -17.11 6.49
N GLU A 551 -48.29 -17.60 7.73
CA GLU A 551 -48.17 -19.03 7.97
C GLU A 551 -49.49 -19.74 7.62
N LEU A 552 -49.43 -20.66 6.66
CA LEU A 552 -50.53 -21.57 6.32
C LEU A 552 -50.19 -22.98 6.80
N ASP A 553 -51.14 -23.65 7.45
CA ASP A 553 -51.02 -25.08 7.73
C ASP A 553 -51.50 -25.87 6.49
N TYR A 554 -50.56 -26.47 5.78
CA TYR A 554 -50.84 -27.33 4.63
C TYR A 554 -50.35 -28.74 4.91
N LYS A 555 -51.30 -29.68 5.05
CA LYS A 555 -51.03 -31.11 5.32
C LYS A 555 -50.17 -31.34 6.57
N GLY A 556 -50.36 -30.56 7.64
CA GLY A 556 -49.64 -30.70 8.90
C GLY A 556 -48.20 -30.13 8.86
N LYS A 557 -47.87 -29.37 7.81
CA LYS A 557 -46.65 -28.57 7.72
C LYS A 557 -47.04 -27.10 7.67
N LYS A 558 -46.44 -26.30 8.55
CA LYS A 558 -46.48 -24.84 8.44
C LYS A 558 -45.68 -24.43 7.22
N VAL A 559 -46.33 -23.78 6.27
CA VAL A 559 -45.73 -23.24 5.05
C VAL A 559 -45.95 -21.73 5.07
N GLU A 560 -44.87 -20.99 4.89
CA GLU A 560 -44.91 -19.55 4.71
C GLU A 560 -45.44 -19.23 3.31
N TYR A 561 -46.49 -18.41 3.23
CA TYR A 561 -47.11 -17.96 2.00
C TYR A 561 -47.07 -16.44 1.92
N SER A 562 -46.48 -15.94 0.85
CA SER A 562 -46.48 -14.53 0.47
C SER A 562 -47.47 -14.34 -0.69
N ALA A 563 -48.37 -13.35 -0.59
CA ALA A 563 -49.37 -13.11 -1.63
C ALA A 563 -48.77 -12.43 -2.86
N ASP A 564 -47.82 -11.51 -2.63
CA ASP A 564 -47.11 -10.77 -3.66
C ASP A 564 -45.63 -11.18 -3.68
N PRO A 565 -44.98 -11.19 -4.86
CA PRO A 565 -43.55 -11.42 -4.95
C PRO A 565 -42.78 -10.32 -4.20
N PRO A 566 -41.58 -10.62 -3.68
CA PRO A 566 -40.71 -9.60 -3.10
C PRO A 566 -40.37 -8.52 -4.13
N THR A 567 -40.23 -7.29 -3.66
CA THR A 567 -39.80 -6.14 -4.46
C THR A 567 -38.45 -5.63 -3.97
N ALA A 568 -37.53 -5.29 -4.88
CA ALA A 568 -36.23 -4.73 -4.53
C ALA A 568 -36.05 -3.31 -5.06
N LYS A 569 -35.17 -2.56 -4.41
CA LYS A 569 -34.58 -1.32 -4.93
C LYS A 569 -33.18 -1.62 -5.47
N ALA A 570 -32.76 -0.91 -6.50
CA ALA A 570 -31.40 -1.00 -7.01
C ALA A 570 -30.95 0.32 -7.64
N VAL A 571 -29.65 0.50 -7.76
CA VAL A 571 -29.07 1.54 -8.62
C VAL A 571 -28.48 0.87 -9.86
N ASN A 572 -28.95 1.29 -11.03
CA ASN A 572 -28.31 1.02 -12.31
C ASN A 572 -27.30 2.14 -12.56
N LEU A 573 -26.01 1.80 -12.49
CA LEU A 573 -24.92 2.71 -12.81
C LEU A 573 -24.46 2.44 -14.25
N SER A 574 -25.02 3.19 -15.20
CA SER A 574 -24.67 3.04 -16.61
C SER A 574 -23.63 4.08 -17.04
N TYR A 575 -22.59 3.65 -17.74
CA TYR A 575 -21.62 4.54 -18.35
C TYR A 575 -22.15 5.13 -19.65
N ASN A 576 -22.35 6.45 -19.69
CA ASN A 576 -22.84 7.14 -20.87
C ASN A 576 -21.68 7.60 -21.77
N ILE A 577 -21.53 6.94 -22.92
CA ILE A 577 -20.47 7.27 -23.89
C ILE A 577 -20.67 8.65 -24.52
N ALA A 578 -21.90 9.17 -24.67
CA ALA A 578 -22.12 10.48 -25.27
C ALA A 578 -21.64 11.60 -24.33
N TYR A 579 -21.96 11.49 -23.05
CA TYR A 579 -21.62 12.48 -22.03
C TYR A 579 -20.28 12.22 -21.32
N LYS A 580 -19.64 11.06 -21.53
CA LYS A 580 -18.34 10.69 -20.96
C LYS A 580 -18.36 10.68 -19.42
N THR A 581 -19.45 10.18 -18.83
CA THR A 581 -19.59 10.05 -17.37
C THR A 581 -20.57 8.95 -16.99
N LEU A 582 -20.63 8.65 -15.70
CA LEU A 582 -21.55 7.71 -15.09
C LEU A 582 -22.95 8.33 -14.95
N MET A 583 -23.96 7.53 -15.25
CA MET A 583 -25.38 7.87 -15.17
C MET A 583 -26.06 6.95 -14.16
N PRO A 584 -26.13 7.36 -12.88
CA PRO A 584 -26.85 6.61 -11.88
C PRO A 584 -28.36 6.76 -12.08
N VAL A 585 -29.05 5.64 -12.17
CA VAL A 585 -30.52 5.57 -12.21
C VAL A 585 -31.00 4.74 -11.04
N TRP A 586 -31.76 5.36 -10.15
CA TRP A 586 -32.41 4.67 -9.05
C TRP A 586 -33.67 3.98 -9.55
N MET A 587 -33.74 2.66 -9.34
CA MET A 587 -34.85 1.81 -9.76
C MET A 587 -35.59 1.31 -8.53
N GLU A 588 -36.91 1.51 -8.54
CA GLU A 588 -37.82 1.06 -7.50
C GLU A 588 -38.74 -0.05 -8.03
N ASN A 589 -39.30 -0.84 -7.11
CA ASN A 589 -40.30 -1.88 -7.41
C ASN A 589 -39.81 -2.96 -8.39
N LEU A 590 -38.54 -3.36 -8.30
CA LEU A 590 -38.00 -4.46 -9.11
C LEU A 590 -38.57 -5.79 -8.62
N GLN A 591 -39.06 -6.61 -9.55
CA GLN A 591 -39.62 -7.94 -9.27
C GLN A 591 -38.86 -9.00 -10.08
N PRO A 592 -38.95 -10.29 -9.72
CA PRO A 592 -38.51 -11.36 -10.60
C PRO A 592 -39.15 -11.21 -11.99
N GLY A 593 -38.31 -11.17 -13.04
CA GLY A 593 -38.69 -10.90 -14.43
C GLY A 593 -38.55 -9.44 -14.87
N SER A 594 -38.25 -8.50 -13.97
CA SER A 594 -37.96 -7.11 -14.34
C SER A 594 -36.67 -7.01 -15.16
N VAL A 595 -36.70 -6.20 -16.22
CA VAL A 595 -35.52 -5.86 -17.03
C VAL A 595 -34.99 -4.50 -16.56
N LEU A 596 -33.68 -4.41 -16.32
CA LEU A 596 -33.02 -3.22 -15.76
C LEU A 596 -32.75 -2.12 -16.80
N SER A 597 -33.64 -1.97 -17.79
CA SER A 597 -33.62 -0.89 -18.77
C SER A 597 -34.35 0.35 -18.25
N TYR A 598 -33.95 1.53 -18.71
CA TYR A 598 -34.55 2.81 -18.28
C TYR A 598 -34.73 3.77 -19.46
N GLU A 599 -35.85 4.49 -19.49
CA GLU A 599 -36.12 5.58 -20.43
C GLU A 599 -36.88 6.68 -19.70
N GLY A 600 -36.33 7.89 -19.66
CA GLY A 600 -36.90 9.03 -18.92
C GLY A 600 -35.84 10.02 -18.43
N PRO A 601 -36.21 10.96 -17.54
CA PRO A 601 -35.30 11.96 -17.01
C PRO A 601 -34.27 11.34 -16.06
N ALA A 602 -32.98 11.52 -16.34
CA ALA A 602 -31.90 11.06 -15.48
C ALA A 602 -30.95 12.19 -15.11
N GLU A 603 -30.07 11.86 -14.17
CA GLU A 603 -29.05 12.77 -13.67
C GLU A 603 -27.66 12.22 -14.00
N LEU A 604 -26.75 13.12 -14.34
CA LEU A 604 -25.36 12.83 -14.67
C LEU A 604 -24.46 13.61 -13.71
N ILE A 605 -23.40 12.97 -13.22
CA ILE A 605 -22.41 13.66 -12.40
C ILE A 605 -21.34 14.20 -13.36
N ASP A 606 -21.12 15.52 -13.40
CA ASP A 606 -19.97 16.06 -14.12
C ASP A 606 -18.68 15.66 -13.37
N PRO A 607 -17.80 14.87 -13.98
CA PRO A 607 -16.64 14.32 -13.30
C PRO A 607 -15.50 15.34 -13.09
N ILE A 608 -15.62 16.55 -13.64
CA ILE A 608 -14.62 17.63 -13.51
C ILE A 608 -15.02 18.63 -12.42
N ASP A 609 -16.25 19.17 -12.48
CA ASP A 609 -16.72 20.19 -11.53
C ASP A 609 -17.67 19.66 -10.45
N LEU A 610 -18.06 18.38 -10.52
CA LEU A 610 -18.96 17.70 -9.60
C LEU A 610 -20.38 18.30 -9.54
N VAL A 611 -20.79 19.07 -10.54
CA VAL A 611 -22.18 19.54 -10.66
C VAL A 611 -23.03 18.40 -11.20
N VAL A 612 -24.16 18.13 -10.54
CA VAL A 612 -25.14 17.15 -11.03
C VAL A 612 -25.94 17.83 -12.14
N LYS A 613 -25.96 17.22 -13.32
CA LYS A 613 -26.62 17.70 -14.54
C LYS A 613 -27.87 16.91 -14.82
N LYS A 614 -28.91 17.57 -15.35
CA LYS A 614 -30.16 16.91 -15.73
C LYS A 614 -30.17 16.57 -17.23
N VAL A 615 -30.73 15.41 -17.58
CA VAL A 615 -31.01 15.00 -18.96
C VAL A 615 -32.45 14.50 -19.02
N GLU A 616 -33.32 15.14 -19.79
CA GLU A 616 -34.75 14.82 -19.84
C GLU A 616 -35.07 13.49 -20.54
N ASP A 617 -34.31 13.16 -21.59
CA ASP A 617 -34.55 11.98 -22.44
C ASP A 617 -33.39 10.98 -22.33
N ALA A 618 -33.03 10.58 -21.11
CA ALA A 618 -32.00 9.58 -20.89
C ALA A 618 -32.51 8.17 -21.23
N LYS A 619 -31.68 7.40 -21.91
CA LYS A 619 -32.00 6.02 -22.31
C LYS A 619 -30.87 5.06 -21.95
N ILE A 620 -31.19 4.08 -21.12
CA ILE A 620 -30.34 2.93 -20.79
C ILE A 620 -30.98 1.70 -21.41
N THR A 621 -30.34 1.17 -22.44
CA THR A 621 -30.74 -0.11 -23.01
C THR A 621 -29.94 -1.19 -22.29
N SER A 622 -30.61 -1.93 -21.41
CA SER A 622 -30.02 -3.08 -20.72
C SER A 622 -30.82 -4.34 -21.01
N GLN A 623 -30.13 -5.46 -21.20
CA GLN A 623 -30.74 -6.80 -21.26
C GLN A 623 -30.66 -7.55 -19.93
N THR A 624 -30.14 -6.90 -18.89
CA THR A 624 -30.00 -7.53 -17.58
C THR A 624 -31.37 -7.74 -16.96
N THR A 625 -31.65 -8.99 -16.57
CA THR A 625 -32.95 -9.40 -16.03
C THR A 625 -32.81 -9.90 -14.60
N VAL A 626 -33.72 -9.46 -13.73
CA VAL A 626 -33.82 -9.98 -12.36
C VAL A 626 -34.44 -11.37 -12.42
N ILE A 627 -33.72 -12.39 -11.96
CA ILE A 627 -34.20 -13.77 -11.94
C ILE A 627 -34.94 -14.05 -10.64
N ASP A 628 -34.35 -13.67 -9.51
CA ASP A 628 -34.88 -13.97 -8.18
C ASP A 628 -34.44 -12.91 -7.17
N ILE A 629 -35.23 -12.77 -6.10
CA ILE A 629 -35.01 -11.81 -5.01
C ILE A 629 -35.26 -12.51 -3.69
N ASN A 630 -34.34 -12.35 -2.74
CA ASN A 630 -34.46 -12.89 -1.39
C ASN A 630 -34.07 -11.83 -0.34
N GLY A 631 -34.41 -12.04 0.93
CA GLY A 631 -34.15 -11.10 2.03
C GLY A 631 -35.33 -10.18 2.35
N GLY A 632 -35.09 -9.16 3.17
CA GLY A 632 -36.10 -8.20 3.65
C GLY A 632 -36.96 -8.70 4.83
N ARG A 633 -36.72 -9.93 5.32
CA ARG A 633 -37.53 -10.52 6.39
C ARG A 633 -37.16 -9.91 7.74
N VAL A 634 -38.16 -9.48 8.51
CA VAL A 634 -37.91 -9.06 9.89
C VAL A 634 -37.44 -10.27 10.72
N LEU A 635 -36.22 -10.19 11.22
CA LEU A 635 -35.62 -11.19 12.09
C LEU A 635 -36.24 -11.09 13.48
N PRO A 636 -36.72 -12.21 14.06
CA PRO A 636 -37.26 -12.22 15.42
C PRO A 636 -36.12 -11.99 16.43
N MET A 637 -35.86 -10.73 16.78
CA MET A 637 -34.93 -10.35 17.83
C MET A 637 -35.67 -10.17 19.16
N THR A 638 -35.03 -10.56 20.26
CA THR A 638 -35.41 -10.14 21.62
C THR A 638 -34.91 -8.71 21.87
N GLY A 639 -35.65 -7.69 21.41
CA GLY A 639 -35.32 -6.27 21.61
C GLY A 639 -36.27 -5.29 20.93
N ASP A 640 -36.06 -3.98 21.14
CA ASP A 640 -36.87 -2.88 20.55
C ASP A 640 -36.46 -2.52 19.10
N SER A 641 -35.41 -3.15 18.56
CA SER A 641 -34.93 -2.94 17.18
C SER A 641 -35.39 -4.07 16.27
N GLU A 642 -36.26 -3.76 15.30
CA GLU A 642 -36.57 -4.64 14.17
C GLU A 642 -35.36 -4.66 13.24
N LEU A 643 -34.68 -5.81 13.14
CA LEU A 643 -33.58 -6.03 12.19
C LEU A 643 -34.14 -6.80 11.00
N GLU A 644 -33.83 -6.37 9.79
CA GLU A 644 -34.24 -7.05 8.56
C GLU A 644 -33.10 -7.92 8.02
N GLU A 645 -33.46 -9.07 7.46
CA GLU A 645 -32.53 -9.91 6.70
C GLU A 645 -32.03 -9.14 5.47
N PRO A 646 -30.71 -9.09 5.21
CA PRO A 646 -30.19 -8.37 4.06
C PRO A 646 -30.79 -8.86 2.74
N GLY A 647 -31.12 -7.91 1.86
CA GLY A 647 -31.59 -8.18 0.51
C GLY A 647 -30.52 -8.81 -0.38
N MET A 648 -30.92 -9.75 -1.23
CA MET A 648 -30.10 -10.32 -2.30
C MET A 648 -30.90 -10.39 -3.60
N MET A 649 -30.23 -10.13 -4.72
CA MET A 649 -30.79 -10.27 -6.06
C MET A 649 -29.92 -11.19 -6.92
N LEU A 650 -30.57 -12.08 -7.67
CA LEU A 650 -29.94 -12.86 -8.73
C LEU A 650 -30.23 -12.20 -10.07
N LEU A 651 -29.18 -11.80 -10.78
CA LEU A 651 -29.24 -11.11 -12.07
C LEU A 651 -28.70 -12.02 -13.18
N PHE A 652 -29.36 -11.99 -14.34
CA PHE A 652 -28.84 -12.51 -15.60
C PHE A 652 -28.33 -11.34 -16.43
N ASP A 653 -27.01 -11.26 -16.65
CA ASP A 653 -26.38 -10.15 -17.35
C ASP A 653 -26.42 -10.27 -18.88
N GLU A 654 -25.97 -9.21 -19.55
CA GLU A 654 -25.94 -9.12 -21.02
C GLU A 654 -24.90 -10.04 -21.69
N ASN A 655 -23.91 -10.48 -20.92
CA ASN A 655 -22.88 -11.41 -21.36
C ASN A 655 -23.31 -12.88 -21.19
N GLY A 656 -24.52 -13.12 -20.67
CA GLY A 656 -25.07 -14.44 -20.42
C GLY A 656 -24.56 -15.09 -19.13
N SER A 657 -24.03 -14.30 -18.20
CA SER A 657 -23.56 -14.74 -16.88
C SER A 657 -24.62 -14.50 -15.80
N LEU A 658 -24.54 -15.28 -14.72
CA LEU A 658 -25.34 -15.10 -13.53
C LEU A 658 -24.52 -14.33 -12.48
N LYS A 659 -25.07 -13.23 -11.96
CA LYS A 659 -24.46 -12.41 -10.91
C LYS A 659 -25.40 -12.38 -9.70
N VAL A 660 -24.88 -12.63 -8.51
CA VAL A 660 -25.59 -12.38 -7.25
C VAL A 660 -25.09 -11.05 -6.70
N THR A 661 -26.00 -10.16 -6.34
CA THR A 661 -25.70 -8.88 -5.69
C THR A 661 -26.44 -8.80 -4.36
N GLY A 662 -25.83 -8.18 -3.36
CA GLY A 662 -26.33 -8.16 -1.99
C GLY A 662 -26.28 -6.77 -1.39
N GLU A 663 -27.30 -6.43 -0.60
CA GLU A 663 -27.47 -5.12 0.01
C GLU A 663 -26.28 -4.72 0.90
N VAL A 664 -25.66 -5.68 1.61
CA VAL A 664 -24.52 -5.40 2.50
C VAL A 664 -23.26 -5.06 1.73
N GLU A 665 -22.96 -5.81 0.67
CA GLU A 665 -21.75 -5.62 -0.14
C GLU A 665 -21.85 -4.33 -0.97
N ASP A 666 -23.04 -4.04 -1.48
CA ASP A 666 -23.30 -2.90 -2.35
C ASP A 666 -23.70 -1.62 -1.58
N GLN A 667 -23.80 -1.68 -0.25
CA GLN A 667 -24.42 -0.62 0.57
C GLN A 667 -23.80 0.76 0.33
N GLU A 668 -22.47 0.82 0.31
CA GLU A 668 -21.74 2.08 0.13
C GLU A 668 -22.05 2.70 -1.24
N MET A 669 -21.89 1.91 -2.30
CA MET A 669 -22.10 2.38 -3.68
C MET A 669 -23.58 2.68 -3.96
N TYR A 670 -24.49 1.88 -3.42
CA TYR A 670 -25.92 2.15 -3.46
C TYR A 670 -26.22 3.51 -2.82
N ARG A 671 -25.75 3.77 -1.60
CA ARG A 671 -26.02 5.04 -0.88
C ARG A 671 -25.44 6.26 -1.61
N ILE A 672 -24.23 6.14 -2.14
CA ILE A 672 -23.56 7.22 -2.88
C ILE A 672 -24.36 7.58 -4.13
N TYR A 673 -24.70 6.60 -4.97
CA TYR A 673 -25.33 6.86 -6.26
C TYR A 673 -26.85 6.97 -6.21
N SER A 674 -27.49 6.55 -5.12
CA SER A 674 -28.89 6.87 -4.84
C SER A 674 -29.06 8.23 -4.14
N PHE A 675 -27.98 8.98 -3.89
CA PHE A 675 -28.00 10.23 -3.12
C PHE A 675 -28.74 10.07 -1.78
N ALA A 676 -28.50 8.97 -1.06
CA ALA A 676 -29.27 8.58 0.12
C ALA A 676 -29.28 9.66 1.21
N GLU A 677 -28.12 10.27 1.49
CA GLU A 677 -28.01 11.35 2.49
C GLU A 677 -28.92 12.54 2.16
N GLU A 678 -28.99 12.93 0.89
CA GLU A 678 -29.82 14.04 0.42
C GLU A 678 -31.31 13.71 0.46
N ARG A 679 -31.64 12.42 0.28
CA ARG A 679 -33.01 11.89 0.38
C ARG A 679 -33.44 11.60 1.83
N GLY A 680 -32.53 11.66 2.79
CA GLY A 680 -32.80 11.31 4.20
C GLY A 680 -32.95 9.81 4.45
N LEU A 681 -32.21 8.97 3.72
CA LEU A 681 -32.21 7.51 3.82
C LEU A 681 -31.00 6.95 4.59
#